data_AF-A0A1M7KUJ5-F1
#
_entry.id   AF-A0A1M7KUJ5-F1
#
_cell.length_a   1.000
_cell.length_b   1.000
_cell.length_c   1.000
_cell.angle_alpha   90.00
_cell.angle_beta   90.00
_cell.angle_gamma   90.00
#
_symmetry.space_group_name_H-M   'P 1'
#
loop_
_entity.id
_entity.type
_entity.pdbx_description
1 polymer ?
#
loop_
_entity_poly.entity_id
_entity_poly.type
_entity_poly.pdbx_seq_one_letter_code
_entity_poly.pdbx_strand_id
1 'polypeptide(L)'
;MSFSNRIHTFATTRKAWIASLTTIVALWLFSMQQALRLPAGYGIEDFMGWASNTDNAGGIRQAIIYWDFLPVFHNGPTYYLLLDTFCFIPLYSLLIYGATSALHIRFTPGNWLLRALWRITPYLLLLLVLDDLAENLSGFSKLGYPVPHYFGAHADVFNKLKFPFLFATLLPALYYMLAWWLGFHCSDAVVQLRREKWHGYMGVVGRSRYVLGALALFAGFTLVMDQCRDVVLSMVDGDIKWPVRVTVIVLNALAGAMFAYSCFLWTRLVCMVERISLPQFTTGAVSSSVGYFAQQWARFLALLPALMMVILLGYVTGDALASLRMRGLDNVNVLGWLSFFVALVVLLCWLFVKIRQSLHKDNLASYYNAMGIGHLLEERSRLPRGVPAVFQPLADLLSPTALPLVALSLLLLLRLMPGLQPQAFAELCLSLTWWLGVAGVLSLIEQRTSVPWGLFLLILIGVLGLYNLTNNHQFSLLAHGAASDSVKEYPALVGGVIIGLLAAVWWLLTHTHRKTLSSPTASGGLLFLGYTLLLVVLLFGGLRFAEHHSEPASMLTAKVKRDLLTTKLHQREDTSKVLYVVAAEGGGIRSAYWTALMLAKLHEAPKQEVAKRLLVVSGVSGGALGAAAYRACLRQQDRPVSECIKTGFATMDPLSPMLEAFMMEDVLARIVPTSLCDVPGCAYLSRALPFERVWIAAFRTMAQPLSPAWPGEPELMLNSTAVETGNRNTFSTVKLEPYEIPTNNDIIEELDGEPRLVTAAHAAARFPFINPLAVAKGPGKKDFRHLADGGYYDNSGVTALADLMPTIRERYKTNPIRLILIRNGQPVADCEKKRRLAPLADCLKNEAPAHQDRDNALMQPLKTPGQTFYADAFGPPATLLHVSGVGAHGRQPAGSALWYSDKKDPNKLQPCTLDQESSVNLVPLGWYLSESARLALEQQANKVDLSACLKEFTPDAPVTAALP
;
A
#
# COMPACT_ATOMS: atom_id res chain seq x y z
N MET A 1 50.39 -1.44 -23.73
CA MET A 1 48.98 -1.78 -23.36
C MET A 1 48.72 -1.96 -21.85
N SER A 2 49.70 -2.17 -20.95
CA SER A 2 49.41 -2.47 -19.53
C SER A 2 49.22 -1.26 -18.58
N PHE A 3 49.64 -0.05 -18.96
CA PHE A 3 49.53 1.16 -18.13
C PHE A 3 48.21 1.92 -18.34
N SER A 4 47.78 2.07 -19.60
CA SER A 4 46.47 2.66 -19.95
C SER A 4 45.30 1.84 -19.38
N ASN A 5 45.37 0.51 -19.43
CA ASN A 5 44.38 -0.36 -18.77
C ASN A 5 44.38 -0.17 -17.25
N ARG A 6 45.54 -0.09 -16.58
CA ARG A 6 45.58 0.17 -15.12
C ARG A 6 44.97 1.53 -14.76
N ILE A 7 45.25 2.59 -15.51
CA ILE A 7 44.66 3.92 -15.27
C ILE A 7 43.14 3.89 -15.51
N HIS A 8 42.67 3.21 -16.55
CA HIS A 8 41.24 3.09 -16.83
C HIS A 8 40.51 2.27 -15.74
N THR A 9 41.10 1.17 -15.26
CA THR A 9 40.56 0.36 -14.15
C THR A 9 40.62 1.10 -12.81
N PHE A 10 41.65 1.92 -12.58
CA PHE A 10 41.82 2.72 -11.37
C PHE A 10 40.86 3.94 -11.34
N ALA A 11 40.61 4.57 -12.49
CA ALA A 11 39.64 5.65 -12.61
C ALA A 11 38.19 5.16 -12.54
N THR A 12 37.89 3.97 -13.06
CA THR A 12 36.55 3.36 -12.99
C THR A 12 36.23 2.84 -11.60
N THR A 13 37.18 2.26 -10.88
CA THR A 13 37.01 1.88 -9.47
C THR A 13 36.79 3.10 -8.57
N ARG A 14 37.56 4.19 -8.72
CA ARG A 14 37.32 5.43 -7.95
C ARG A 14 35.94 6.03 -8.20
N LYS A 15 35.48 6.09 -9.45
CA LYS A 15 34.13 6.57 -9.79
C LYS A 15 33.03 5.70 -9.18
N ALA A 16 33.22 4.38 -9.16
CA ALA A 16 32.29 3.44 -8.55
C ALA A 16 32.26 3.57 -7.01
N TRP A 17 33.41 3.80 -6.37
CA TRP A 17 33.50 4.03 -4.93
C TRP A 17 32.83 5.33 -4.50
N ILE A 18 33.07 6.42 -5.22
CA ILE A 18 32.43 7.71 -4.96
C ILE A 18 30.91 7.57 -5.12
N ALA A 19 30.44 7.01 -6.23
CA ALA A 19 29.00 6.79 -6.44
C ALA A 19 28.37 5.89 -5.36
N SER A 20 29.02 4.78 -4.99
CA SER A 20 28.51 3.89 -3.93
C SER A 20 28.48 4.57 -2.57
N LEU A 21 29.53 5.32 -2.22
CA LEU A 21 29.58 6.08 -0.97
C LEU A 21 28.48 7.14 -0.96
N THR A 22 28.31 7.91 -2.04
CA THR A 22 27.21 8.88 -2.17
C THR A 22 25.86 8.23 -2.00
N THR A 23 25.60 7.08 -2.65
CA THR A 23 24.33 6.38 -2.53
C THR A 23 24.09 5.89 -1.11
N ILE A 24 25.08 5.27 -0.45
CA ILE A 24 24.98 4.83 0.95
C ILE A 24 24.65 6.00 1.86
N VAL A 25 25.35 7.11 1.66
CA VAL A 25 25.27 8.31 2.50
C VAL A 25 23.93 9.04 2.27
N ALA A 26 23.46 9.16 1.02
CA ALA A 26 22.12 9.68 0.71
C ALA A 26 20.99 8.79 1.27
N LEU A 27 21.14 7.46 1.21
CA LEU A 27 20.18 6.55 1.80
C LEU A 27 20.15 6.60 3.31
N TRP A 28 21.31 6.79 3.92
CA TRP A 28 21.40 6.98 5.36
C TRP A 28 20.67 8.25 5.79
N LEU A 29 20.86 9.39 5.10
CA LEU A 29 20.09 10.62 5.42
C LEU A 29 18.61 10.43 5.20
N PHE A 30 18.22 9.85 4.06
CA PHE A 30 16.82 9.63 3.76
C PHE A 30 16.18 8.72 4.82
N SER A 31 16.87 7.66 5.23
CA SER A 31 16.41 6.78 6.30
C SER A 31 16.32 7.50 7.65
N MET A 32 17.27 8.38 7.96
CA MET A 32 17.19 9.24 9.16
C MET A 32 15.99 10.19 9.08
N GLN A 33 15.78 10.86 7.95
CA GLN A 33 14.66 11.77 7.72
C GLN A 33 13.33 11.06 7.94
N GLN A 34 13.19 9.83 7.44
CA GLN A 34 12.01 9.00 7.67
C GLN A 34 11.88 8.57 9.15
N ALA A 35 12.99 8.17 9.80
CA ALA A 35 12.99 7.81 11.22
C ALA A 35 12.58 8.99 12.13
N LEU A 36 12.94 10.21 11.73
CA LEU A 36 12.62 11.47 12.42
C LEU A 36 11.24 12.02 12.06
N ARG A 37 10.55 11.38 11.10
CA ARG A 37 9.15 11.64 10.71
C ARG A 37 8.90 13.08 10.27
N LEU A 38 9.81 13.63 9.48
CA LEU A 38 9.64 14.96 8.91
C LEU A 38 8.52 14.98 7.84
N PRO A 39 7.74 16.07 7.72
CA PRO A 39 6.69 16.17 6.71
C PRO A 39 7.23 15.93 5.29
N ALA A 40 6.44 15.30 4.43
CA ALA A 40 6.82 15.05 3.05
C ALA A 40 7.16 16.38 2.34
N GLY A 41 8.31 16.41 1.64
CA GLY A 41 8.81 17.59 0.96
C GLY A 41 9.80 18.45 1.76
N TYR A 42 10.05 18.13 3.03
CA TYR A 42 11.05 18.80 3.88
C TYR A 42 12.15 17.83 4.31
N GLY A 43 13.40 18.14 3.97
CA GLY A 43 14.62 17.55 4.53
C GLY A 43 14.81 17.91 6.00
N ILE A 44 15.78 17.24 6.65
CA ILE A 44 16.17 17.52 8.04
C ILE A 44 16.71 18.96 8.15
N GLU A 45 17.45 19.40 7.14
CA GLU A 45 17.93 20.75 6.93
C GLU A 45 16.79 21.77 6.74
N ASP A 46 15.74 21.47 5.95
CA ASP A 46 14.63 22.43 5.75
C ASP A 46 13.86 22.69 7.04
N PHE A 47 13.76 21.64 7.85
CA PHE A 47 13.17 21.69 9.15
C PHE A 47 14.00 22.51 10.15
N MET A 48 15.31 22.30 10.18
CA MET A 48 16.21 23.03 11.07
C MET A 48 16.39 24.48 10.61
N GLY A 49 16.65 24.72 9.33
CA GLY A 49 16.93 26.04 8.78
C GLY A 49 15.70 26.91 8.61
N TRP A 50 14.62 26.40 8.02
CA TRP A 50 13.53 27.24 7.49
C TRP A 50 12.21 27.19 8.26
N ALA A 51 11.90 26.09 8.96
CA ALA A 51 10.60 25.98 9.63
C ALA A 51 10.40 27.08 10.69
N SER A 52 9.31 27.84 10.57
CA SER A 52 8.90 28.88 11.53
C SER A 52 8.11 28.25 12.71
N ASN A 53 8.16 28.89 13.88
CA ASN A 53 7.43 28.47 15.08
C ASN A 53 5.89 28.50 14.93
N THR A 54 5.35 28.98 13.81
CA THR A 54 3.91 29.25 13.65
C THR A 54 3.19 28.29 12.70
N ASP A 55 3.85 27.74 11.67
CA ASP A 55 3.18 26.87 10.68
C ASP A 55 3.45 25.36 10.87
N ASN A 56 4.58 24.96 11.49
CA ASN A 56 4.98 23.55 11.63
C ASN A 56 5.42 23.13 13.05
N ALA A 57 5.03 23.90 14.08
CA ALA A 57 5.48 23.71 15.47
C ALA A 57 5.31 22.29 16.03
N GLY A 58 4.28 21.55 15.58
CA GLY A 58 4.02 20.16 15.97
C GLY A 58 5.08 19.18 15.45
N GLY A 59 5.49 19.33 14.19
CA GLY A 59 6.61 18.58 13.61
C GLY A 59 7.93 18.96 14.27
N ILE A 60 8.15 20.28 14.48
CA ILE A 60 9.34 20.87 15.11
C ILE A 60 9.63 20.24 16.47
N ARG A 61 8.61 20.25 17.33
CA ARG A 61 8.69 19.69 18.66
C ARG A 61 8.84 18.16 18.64
N GLN A 62 8.19 17.46 17.72
CA GLN A 62 8.28 16.00 17.62
C GLN A 62 9.68 15.54 17.24
N ALA A 63 10.29 16.07 16.18
CA ALA A 63 11.61 15.61 15.74
C ALA A 63 12.70 15.91 16.79
N ILE A 64 12.71 17.11 17.39
CA ILE A 64 13.63 17.46 18.49
C ILE A 64 13.50 16.46 19.66
N ILE A 65 12.27 16.10 20.04
CA ILE A 65 12.06 15.10 21.09
C ILE A 65 12.55 13.70 20.66
N TYR A 66 12.43 13.32 19.38
CA TYR A 66 13.00 12.04 18.91
C TYR A 66 14.54 12.03 18.94
N TRP A 67 15.20 13.15 18.65
CA TRP A 67 16.66 13.28 18.77
C TRP A 67 17.14 13.19 20.23
N ASP A 68 16.43 13.80 21.17
CA ASP A 68 16.79 13.81 22.59
C ASP A 68 16.56 12.46 23.29
N PHE A 69 15.73 11.57 22.72
CA PHE A 69 15.37 10.29 23.34
C PHE A 69 16.45 9.20 23.19
N LEU A 70 17.40 9.36 22.27
CA LEU A 70 18.53 8.45 22.12
C LEU A 70 19.81 9.14 22.63
N PRO A 71 20.46 8.63 23.71
CA PRO A 71 21.66 9.25 24.30
C PRO A 71 22.80 9.48 23.31
N VAL A 72 22.88 8.67 22.24
CA VAL A 72 23.89 8.76 21.18
C VAL A 72 23.63 9.94 20.23
N PHE A 73 22.39 10.44 20.15
CA PHE A 73 21.94 11.46 19.20
C PHE A 73 21.57 12.80 19.84
N HIS A 74 21.95 13.04 21.10
CA HIS A 74 21.69 14.33 21.77
C HIS A 74 22.37 15.52 21.05
N ASN A 75 23.51 15.26 20.39
CA ASN A 75 24.17 16.20 19.46
C ASN A 75 23.87 15.91 17.97
N GLY A 76 22.89 15.04 17.70
CA GLY A 76 22.52 14.54 16.37
C GLY A 76 22.17 15.65 15.36
N PRO A 77 21.38 16.67 15.73
CA PRO A 77 21.10 17.81 14.86
C PRO A 77 22.38 18.57 14.45
N THR A 78 23.28 18.80 15.40
CA THR A 78 24.58 19.44 15.15
C THR A 78 25.44 18.60 14.21
N TYR A 79 25.54 17.28 14.45
CA TYR A 79 26.31 16.39 13.58
C TYR A 79 25.72 16.29 12.18
N TYR A 80 24.40 16.30 12.05
CA TYR A 80 23.74 16.35 10.75
C TYR A 80 24.12 17.61 9.98
N LEU A 81 23.96 18.79 10.58
CA LEU A 81 24.29 20.07 9.94
C LEU A 81 25.78 20.14 9.55
N LEU A 82 26.68 19.61 10.37
CA LEU A 82 28.10 19.51 10.06
C LEU A 82 28.34 18.57 8.87
N LEU A 83 27.72 17.39 8.88
CA LEU A 83 27.86 16.42 7.80
C LEU A 83 27.30 16.97 6.49
N ASP A 84 26.12 17.59 6.52
CA ASP A 84 25.49 18.20 5.37
C ASP A 84 26.35 19.33 4.78
N THR A 85 26.77 20.26 5.63
CA THR A 85 27.62 21.41 5.25
C THR A 85 28.97 20.99 4.68
N PHE A 86 29.69 20.10 5.36
CA PHE A 86 31.09 19.79 5.03
C PHE A 86 31.25 18.61 4.08
N CYS A 87 30.24 17.73 3.96
CA CYS A 87 30.32 16.56 3.09
C CYS A 87 29.30 16.60 1.94
N PHE A 88 28.02 16.85 2.20
CA PHE A 88 26.98 16.73 1.17
C PHE A 88 26.98 17.87 0.17
N ILE A 89 26.99 19.11 0.66
CA ILE A 89 27.02 20.30 -0.20
C ILE A 89 28.17 20.22 -1.22
N PRO A 90 29.41 19.91 -0.81
CA PRO A 90 30.50 19.69 -1.77
C PRO A 90 30.28 18.48 -2.68
N LEU A 91 29.77 17.37 -2.15
CA LEU A 91 29.62 16.12 -2.88
C LEU A 91 28.58 16.22 -4.01
N TYR A 92 27.37 16.71 -3.73
CA TYR A 92 26.37 16.86 -4.79
C TYR A 92 26.83 17.91 -5.81
N SER A 93 27.51 18.97 -5.37
CA SER A 93 28.02 20.02 -6.26
C SER A 93 29.04 19.46 -7.26
N LEU A 94 29.96 18.64 -6.77
CA LEU A 94 30.93 17.91 -7.61
C LEU A 94 30.25 16.95 -8.57
N LEU A 95 29.17 16.29 -8.15
CA LEU A 95 28.43 15.35 -8.99
C LEU A 95 27.62 16.06 -10.08
N ILE A 96 26.88 17.11 -9.76
CA ILE A 96 26.09 17.88 -10.73
C ILE A 96 27.02 18.56 -11.74
N TYR A 97 28.08 19.22 -11.27
CA TYR A 97 29.07 19.83 -12.15
C TYR A 97 29.80 18.78 -13.00
N GLY A 98 30.20 17.66 -12.38
CA GLY A 98 30.88 16.56 -13.04
C GLY A 98 30.01 15.89 -14.10
N ALA A 99 28.73 15.66 -13.82
CA ALA A 99 27.76 15.12 -14.77
C ALA A 99 27.54 16.10 -15.93
N THR A 100 27.26 17.36 -15.64
CA THR A 100 27.04 18.40 -16.67
C THR A 100 28.27 18.58 -17.55
N SER A 101 29.47 18.59 -16.97
CA SER A 101 30.73 18.69 -17.71
C SER A 101 31.03 17.44 -18.54
N ALA A 102 30.75 16.24 -18.02
CA ALA A 102 30.90 15.00 -18.77
C ALA A 102 29.93 14.92 -19.96
N LEU A 103 28.70 15.43 -19.80
CA LEU A 103 27.72 15.55 -20.88
C LEU A 103 28.18 16.62 -21.89
N HIS A 104 28.63 17.80 -21.43
CA HIS A 104 29.14 18.88 -22.28
C HIS A 104 30.30 18.42 -23.19
N ILE A 105 31.31 17.74 -22.61
CA ILE A 105 32.47 17.21 -23.35
C ILE A 105 32.04 16.19 -24.42
N ARG A 106 30.97 15.40 -24.17
CA ARG A 106 30.47 14.38 -25.09
C ARG A 106 29.58 14.91 -26.21
N PHE A 107 28.85 16.01 -26.01
CA PHE A 107 27.78 16.48 -26.91
C PHE A 107 28.16 17.67 -27.82
N THR A 108 29.45 17.77 -28.14
CA THR A 108 30.10 18.72 -29.06
C THR A 108 30.14 20.20 -28.65
N PRO A 109 31.28 20.88 -28.91
CA PRO A 109 31.55 22.27 -28.52
C PRO A 109 30.98 23.32 -29.48
N GLY A 110 30.05 22.99 -30.40
CA GLY A 110 29.60 23.87 -31.49
C GLY A 110 28.36 24.73 -31.22
N ASN A 111 27.47 24.30 -30.33
CA ASN A 111 26.20 24.97 -30.05
C ASN A 111 26.38 26.07 -28.98
N TRP A 112 26.01 27.31 -29.31
CA TRP A 112 26.15 28.46 -28.41
C TRP A 112 25.30 28.33 -27.14
N LEU A 113 24.09 27.75 -27.23
CA LEU A 113 23.18 27.55 -26.10
C LEU A 113 23.76 26.52 -25.13
N LEU A 114 24.29 25.40 -25.62
CA LEU A 114 24.93 24.38 -24.78
C LEU A 114 26.17 24.94 -24.07
N ARG A 115 27.00 25.73 -24.76
CA ARG A 115 28.14 26.42 -24.15
C ARG A 115 27.69 27.43 -23.08
N ALA A 116 26.62 28.18 -23.35
CA ALA A 116 26.06 29.11 -22.37
C ALA A 116 25.52 28.37 -21.13
N LEU A 117 24.79 27.27 -21.32
CA LEU A 117 24.26 26.43 -20.23
C LEU A 117 25.37 25.80 -19.38
N TRP A 118 26.46 25.33 -19.98
CA TRP A 118 27.61 24.83 -19.23
C TRP A 118 28.34 25.96 -18.47
N ARG A 119 28.51 27.13 -19.10
CA ARG A 119 29.13 28.31 -18.45
C ARG A 119 28.31 28.85 -17.28
N ILE A 120 26.98 28.79 -17.34
CA ILE A 120 26.11 29.28 -16.25
C ILE A 120 25.98 28.26 -15.10
N THR A 121 26.17 26.96 -15.37
CA THR A 121 26.08 25.87 -14.37
C THR A 121 26.85 26.14 -13.07
N PRO A 122 28.14 26.56 -13.07
CA PRO A 122 28.85 26.84 -11.82
C PRO A 122 28.26 28.01 -11.02
N TYR A 123 27.64 28.99 -11.67
CA TYR A 123 26.97 30.10 -10.98
C TYR A 123 25.65 29.66 -10.36
N LEU A 124 24.88 28.83 -11.05
CA LEU A 124 23.66 28.23 -10.50
C LEU A 124 23.98 27.30 -9.32
N LEU A 125 25.05 26.51 -9.43
CA LEU A 125 25.56 25.70 -8.32
C LEU A 125 25.99 26.55 -7.13
N LEU A 126 26.68 27.67 -7.37
CA LEU A 126 27.07 28.57 -6.29
C LEU A 126 25.83 29.14 -5.57
N LEU A 127 24.78 29.50 -6.30
CA LEU A 127 23.53 29.97 -5.68
C LEU A 127 22.88 28.89 -4.83
N LEU A 128 22.82 27.64 -5.33
CA LEU A 128 22.30 26.50 -4.58
C LEU A 128 23.13 26.21 -3.31
N VAL A 129 24.45 26.22 -3.42
CA VAL A 129 25.38 26.01 -2.30
C VAL A 129 25.23 27.11 -1.24
N LEU A 130 25.07 28.37 -1.66
CA LEU A 130 24.87 29.49 -0.74
C LEU A 130 23.52 29.41 -0.03
N ASP A 131 22.49 28.93 -0.72
CA ASP A 131 21.16 28.71 -0.15
C ASP A 131 21.18 27.60 0.92
N ASP A 132 21.75 26.44 0.60
CA ASP A 132 21.91 25.33 1.56
C ASP A 132 22.86 25.69 2.73
N LEU A 133 23.89 26.52 2.49
CA LEU A 133 24.76 27.00 3.57
C LEU A 133 24.01 27.97 4.49
N ALA A 134 23.19 28.87 3.93
CA ALA A 134 22.35 29.78 4.70
C ALA A 134 21.31 29.01 5.53
N GLU A 135 20.74 27.94 4.97
CA GLU A 135 19.86 27.00 5.66
C GLU A 135 20.54 26.37 6.88
N ASN A 136 21.71 25.78 6.68
CA ASN A 136 22.44 25.08 7.74
C ASN A 136 22.92 26.04 8.84
N LEU A 137 23.34 27.25 8.47
CA LEU A 137 23.69 28.32 9.41
C LEU A 137 22.47 28.77 10.23
N SER A 138 21.29 28.91 9.61
CA SER A 138 20.05 29.17 10.32
C SER A 138 19.71 28.05 11.30
N GLY A 139 19.92 26.79 10.91
CA GLY A 139 19.81 25.61 11.78
C GLY A 139 20.73 25.69 13.00
N PHE A 140 22.01 26.02 12.81
CA PHE A 140 22.95 26.22 13.93
C PHE A 140 22.53 27.35 14.87
N SER A 141 22.00 28.46 14.34
CA SER A 141 21.48 29.56 15.15
C SER A 141 20.35 29.10 16.07
N LYS A 142 19.43 28.28 15.56
CA LYS A 142 18.30 27.72 16.34
C LYS A 142 18.74 26.71 17.40
N LEU A 143 19.87 26.03 17.20
CA LEU A 143 20.49 25.16 18.20
C LEU A 143 21.30 25.93 19.27
N GLY A 144 21.31 27.26 19.22
CA GLY A 144 21.99 28.10 20.21
C GLY A 144 23.46 28.40 19.90
N TYR A 145 23.95 28.05 18.70
CA TYR A 145 25.29 28.43 18.27
C TYR A 145 25.32 29.89 17.78
N PRO A 146 26.45 30.62 17.99
CA PRO A 146 26.57 32.01 17.56
C PRO A 146 26.67 32.11 16.03
N VAL A 147 25.62 32.65 15.40
CA VAL A 147 25.51 32.85 13.94
C VAL A 147 25.00 34.28 13.67
N PRO A 148 25.42 34.95 12.57
CA PRO A 148 24.92 36.29 12.24
C PRO A 148 23.39 36.35 12.11
N HIS A 149 22.76 37.31 12.78
CA HIS A 149 21.29 37.44 12.91
C HIS A 149 20.53 37.49 11.57
N TYR A 150 21.20 37.93 10.50
CA TYR A 150 20.65 38.05 9.13
C TYR A 150 20.05 36.74 8.59
N PHE A 151 20.69 35.60 8.85
CA PHE A 151 20.25 34.31 8.27
C PHE A 151 18.93 33.79 8.88
N GLY A 152 18.65 34.10 10.14
CA GLY A 152 17.38 33.73 10.77
C GLY A 152 16.19 34.61 10.38
N ALA A 153 16.42 35.87 10.02
CA ALA A 153 15.36 36.84 9.74
C ALA A 153 14.74 36.72 8.32
N HIS A 154 15.44 36.08 7.39
CA HIS A 154 15.05 35.97 5.98
C HIS A 154 14.76 34.54 5.52
N ALA A 155 14.57 33.61 6.47
CA ALA A 155 14.35 32.19 6.23
C ALA A 155 13.27 31.86 5.17
N ASP A 156 12.14 32.57 5.19
CA ASP A 156 11.04 32.35 4.24
C ASP A 156 11.38 32.73 2.79
N VAL A 157 12.33 33.65 2.59
CA VAL A 157 12.76 34.09 1.25
C VAL A 157 13.65 33.02 0.61
N PHE A 158 14.62 32.51 1.36
CA PHE A 158 15.54 31.47 0.90
C PHE A 158 14.82 30.13 0.65
N ASN A 159 13.91 29.71 1.55
CA ASN A 159 13.09 28.50 1.35
C ASN A 159 12.29 28.52 0.02
N LYS A 160 11.77 29.68 -0.38
CA LYS A 160 11.06 29.83 -1.68
C LYS A 160 12.00 29.79 -2.89
N LEU A 161 13.30 30.04 -2.71
CA LEU A 161 14.30 30.08 -3.77
C LEU A 161 15.03 28.74 -3.96
N LYS A 162 15.05 27.87 -2.95
CA LYS A 162 15.70 26.53 -2.99
C LYS A 162 15.27 25.67 -4.18
N PHE A 163 13.97 25.43 -4.34
CA PHE A 163 13.44 24.64 -5.46
C PHE A 163 13.74 25.27 -6.84
N PRO A 164 13.52 26.58 -7.05
CA PRO A 164 13.98 27.28 -8.25
C PRO A 164 15.47 27.12 -8.54
N PHE A 165 16.35 27.25 -7.53
CA PHE A 165 17.79 27.07 -7.71
C PHE A 165 18.15 25.63 -8.05
N LEU A 166 17.61 24.64 -7.33
CA LEU A 166 17.81 23.23 -7.63
C LEU A 166 17.37 22.89 -9.06
N PHE A 167 16.16 23.30 -9.45
CA PHE A 167 15.64 23.09 -10.79
C PHE A 167 16.51 23.77 -11.85
N ALA A 168 16.88 25.03 -11.64
CA ALA A 168 17.76 25.77 -12.56
C ALA A 168 19.11 25.08 -12.71
N THR A 169 19.67 24.52 -11.63
CA THR A 169 20.96 23.83 -11.63
C THR A 169 20.91 22.48 -12.36
N LEU A 170 19.78 21.78 -12.28
CA LEU A 170 19.55 20.51 -12.98
C LEU A 170 19.14 20.70 -14.45
N LEU A 171 18.56 21.85 -14.81
CA LEU A 171 18.05 22.13 -16.15
C LEU A 171 19.10 21.98 -17.26
N PRO A 172 20.37 22.45 -17.11
CA PRO A 172 21.43 22.16 -18.07
C PRO A 172 21.64 20.65 -18.28
N ALA A 173 21.81 19.88 -17.21
CA ALA A 173 22.02 18.44 -17.28
C ALA A 173 20.82 17.70 -17.90
N LEU A 174 19.60 18.09 -17.53
CA LEU A 174 18.35 17.57 -18.09
C LEU A 174 18.24 17.90 -19.58
N TYR A 175 18.57 19.12 -19.99
CA TYR A 175 18.59 19.52 -21.39
C TYR A 175 19.67 18.75 -22.17
N TYR A 176 20.87 18.56 -21.62
CA TYR A 176 21.90 17.69 -22.21
C TYR A 176 21.39 16.25 -22.37
N MET A 177 20.68 15.74 -21.36
CA MET A 177 20.09 14.40 -21.40
C MET A 177 18.96 14.30 -22.43
N LEU A 178 18.09 15.30 -22.54
CA LEU A 178 16.99 15.35 -23.51
C LEU A 178 17.49 15.58 -24.93
N ALA A 179 18.49 16.45 -25.13
CA ALA A 179 19.14 16.65 -26.42
C ALA A 179 19.87 15.38 -26.87
N TRP A 180 20.46 14.64 -25.93
CA TRP A 180 20.99 13.31 -26.18
C TRP A 180 19.89 12.29 -26.53
N TRP A 181 18.79 12.29 -25.77
CA TRP A 181 17.65 11.38 -25.92
C TRP A 181 16.91 11.56 -27.24
N LEU A 182 16.67 12.81 -27.65
CA LEU A 182 15.92 13.18 -28.85
C LEU A 182 16.82 13.31 -30.09
N GLY A 183 18.13 13.21 -29.93
CA GLY A 183 19.09 13.19 -31.05
C GLY A 183 19.26 14.53 -31.74
N PHE A 184 18.95 15.65 -31.08
CA PHE A 184 19.10 16.98 -31.67
C PHE A 184 20.58 17.27 -32.01
N HIS A 185 20.83 17.74 -33.24
CA HIS A 185 22.12 18.30 -33.72
C HIS A 185 23.28 17.30 -33.92
N CYS A 186 23.10 16.27 -34.77
CA CYS A 186 24.16 15.36 -35.19
C CYS A 186 24.17 15.13 -36.70
N SER A 187 25.33 14.75 -37.26
CA SER A 187 25.42 14.27 -38.65
C SER A 187 24.68 12.95 -38.82
N ASP A 188 24.16 12.67 -40.02
CA ASP A 188 23.31 11.50 -40.30
C ASP A 188 23.92 10.16 -39.86
N ALA A 189 25.23 9.98 -40.03
CA ALA A 189 25.96 8.79 -39.57
C ALA A 189 26.01 8.66 -38.02
N VAL A 190 26.16 9.78 -37.31
CA VAL A 190 26.13 9.81 -35.84
C VAL A 190 24.71 9.59 -35.33
N VAL A 191 23.70 10.13 -36.03
CA VAL A 191 22.27 9.89 -35.75
C VAL A 191 21.93 8.41 -35.90
N GLN A 192 22.40 7.74 -36.96
CA GLN A 192 22.17 6.31 -37.17
C GLN A 192 22.83 5.45 -36.07
N LEU A 193 24.11 5.70 -35.76
CA LEU A 193 24.80 5.01 -34.65
C LEU A 193 24.09 5.24 -33.30
N ARG A 194 23.56 6.45 -33.06
CA ARG A 194 22.80 6.78 -31.86
C ARG A 194 21.46 6.05 -31.81
N ARG A 195 20.72 6.02 -32.93
CA ARG A 195 19.47 5.24 -33.04
C ARG A 195 19.75 3.78 -32.74
N GLU A 196 20.80 3.18 -33.28
CA GLU A 196 21.13 1.78 -32.99
C GLU A 196 21.46 1.54 -31.51
N LYS A 197 22.23 2.43 -30.87
CA LYS A 197 22.48 2.38 -29.42
C LYS A 197 21.19 2.52 -28.62
N TRP A 198 20.33 3.47 -29.01
CA TRP A 198 19.04 3.73 -28.37
C TRP A 198 18.12 2.51 -28.43
N HIS A 199 17.97 1.91 -29.62
CA HIS A 199 17.21 0.66 -29.78
C HIS A 199 17.82 -0.47 -28.93
N GLY A 200 19.15 -0.54 -28.84
CA GLY A 200 19.84 -1.46 -27.94
C GLY A 200 19.50 -1.24 -26.46
N TYR A 201 19.54 0.01 -25.98
CA TYR A 201 19.20 0.37 -24.60
C TYR A 201 17.72 0.12 -24.28
N MET A 202 16.81 0.56 -25.15
CA MET A 202 15.38 0.30 -24.99
C MET A 202 15.06 -1.19 -25.09
N GLY A 203 15.81 -1.94 -25.87
CA GLY A 203 15.75 -3.40 -25.87
C GLY A 203 16.12 -3.99 -24.50
N VAL A 204 17.19 -3.51 -23.86
CA VAL A 204 17.58 -3.93 -22.50
C VAL A 204 16.46 -3.59 -21.50
N VAL A 205 15.97 -2.35 -21.50
CA VAL A 205 14.88 -1.92 -20.61
C VAL A 205 13.62 -2.76 -20.83
N GLY A 206 13.23 -2.96 -22.09
CA GLY A 206 12.06 -3.72 -22.49
C GLY A 206 12.12 -5.20 -22.09
N ARG A 207 13.30 -5.82 -22.06
CA ARG A 207 13.51 -7.20 -21.56
C ARG A 207 13.40 -7.29 -20.03
N SER A 208 13.74 -6.22 -19.33
CA SER A 208 13.63 -6.13 -17.86
C SER A 208 12.24 -5.72 -17.35
N ARG A 209 11.24 -5.53 -18.22
CA ARG A 209 9.90 -5.03 -17.86
C ARG A 209 9.20 -5.78 -16.73
N TYR A 210 9.34 -7.11 -16.67
CA TYR A 210 8.71 -7.91 -15.62
C TYR A 210 9.39 -7.73 -14.27
N VAL A 211 10.71 -7.52 -14.26
CA VAL A 211 11.43 -7.17 -13.03
C VAL A 211 11.00 -5.79 -12.56
N LEU A 212 10.90 -4.82 -13.47
CA LEU A 212 10.38 -3.48 -13.15
C LEU A 212 8.95 -3.56 -12.59
N GLY A 213 8.10 -4.41 -13.16
CA GLY A 213 6.74 -4.66 -12.65
C GLY A 213 6.74 -5.23 -11.23
N ALA A 214 7.57 -6.23 -10.95
CA ALA A 214 7.69 -6.80 -9.60
C ALA A 214 8.23 -5.79 -8.58
N LEU A 215 9.22 -4.98 -8.96
CA LEU A 215 9.75 -3.90 -8.14
C LEU A 215 8.70 -2.81 -7.87
N ALA A 216 7.91 -2.44 -8.89
CA ALA A 216 6.84 -1.47 -8.74
C ALA A 216 5.73 -1.98 -7.82
N LEU A 217 5.35 -3.26 -7.93
CA LEU A 217 4.42 -3.90 -7.00
C LEU A 217 4.96 -3.90 -5.58
N PHE A 218 6.21 -4.32 -5.37
CA PHE A 218 6.85 -4.31 -4.05
C PHE A 218 6.86 -2.90 -3.45
N ALA A 219 7.30 -1.89 -4.20
CA ALA A 219 7.29 -0.49 -3.77
C ALA A 219 5.88 0.01 -3.47
N GLY A 220 4.89 -0.35 -4.29
CA GLY A 220 3.48 -0.02 -4.06
C GLY A 220 2.99 -0.51 -2.71
N PHE A 221 3.15 -1.81 -2.42
CA PHE A 221 2.70 -2.41 -1.17
C PHE A 221 3.48 -1.94 0.06
N THR A 222 4.81 -1.76 -0.06
CA THR A 222 5.67 -1.49 1.09
C THR A 222 5.84 -0.01 1.39
N LEU A 223 6.00 0.84 0.36
CA LEU A 223 6.37 2.25 0.52
C LEU A 223 5.25 3.24 0.19
N VAL A 224 4.34 2.89 -0.73
CA VAL A 224 3.26 3.81 -1.14
C VAL A 224 2.01 3.58 -0.29
N MET A 225 1.68 2.31 -0.05
CA MET A 225 0.48 1.90 0.67
C MET A 225 0.75 1.53 2.13
N ASP A 226 2.01 1.53 2.57
CA ASP A 226 2.46 1.22 3.94
C ASP A 226 1.92 -0.11 4.52
N GLN A 227 1.59 -1.10 3.69
CA GLN A 227 0.91 -2.32 4.14
C GLN A 227 1.81 -3.20 5.01
N CYS A 228 3.12 -3.20 4.77
CA CYS A 228 4.07 -4.03 5.50
C CYS A 228 4.74 -3.31 6.68
N ARG A 229 4.46 -2.03 6.91
CA ARG A 229 5.12 -1.22 7.94
C ARG A 229 4.85 -1.77 9.34
N ASP A 230 3.58 -1.90 9.72
CA ASP A 230 3.19 -2.47 11.02
C ASP A 230 3.47 -3.98 11.14
N VAL A 231 3.45 -4.68 10.00
CA VAL A 231 3.83 -6.10 9.94
C VAL A 231 5.26 -6.25 10.44
N VAL A 232 6.22 -5.49 9.89
CA VAL A 232 7.62 -5.54 10.31
C VAL A 232 7.79 -5.04 11.76
N LEU A 233 7.06 -4.00 12.18
CA LEU A 233 7.09 -3.52 13.56
C LEU A 233 6.69 -4.62 14.56
N SER A 234 5.62 -5.36 14.27
CA SER A 234 5.15 -6.43 15.17
C SER A 234 6.08 -7.67 15.24
N MET A 235 7.07 -7.79 14.34
CA MET A 235 8.10 -8.83 14.45
C MET A 235 9.11 -8.50 15.57
N VAL A 236 9.29 -7.22 15.88
CA VAL A 236 10.35 -6.72 16.78
C VAL A 236 9.79 -6.13 18.07
N ASP A 237 8.52 -5.71 18.07
CA ASP A 237 7.80 -5.12 19.19
C ASP A 237 6.55 -5.95 19.54
N GLY A 238 6.26 -6.10 20.83
CA GLY A 238 5.15 -6.90 21.37
C GLY A 238 5.58 -8.10 22.23
N ASP A 239 4.61 -8.78 22.85
CA ASP A 239 4.86 -9.91 23.77
C ASP A 239 4.93 -11.27 23.04
N ILE A 240 5.96 -11.42 22.21
CA ILE A 240 6.23 -12.67 21.47
C ILE A 240 7.38 -13.42 22.13
N LYS A 241 7.16 -14.69 22.48
CA LYS A 241 8.21 -15.58 23.01
C LYS A 241 9.42 -15.64 22.08
N TRP A 242 10.62 -15.58 22.65
CA TRP A 242 11.86 -15.46 21.87
C TRP A 242 12.06 -16.51 20.75
N PRO A 243 11.69 -17.82 20.89
CA PRO A 243 11.90 -18.79 19.81
C PRO A 243 10.99 -18.50 18.61
N VAL A 244 9.75 -18.09 18.89
CA VAL A 244 8.77 -17.70 17.86
C VAL A 244 9.25 -16.43 17.16
N ARG A 245 9.71 -15.43 17.93
CA ARG A 245 10.26 -14.19 17.38
C ARG A 245 11.44 -14.42 16.44
N VAL A 246 12.43 -15.22 16.86
CA VAL A 246 13.58 -15.56 16.01
C VAL A 246 13.12 -16.26 14.73
N THR A 247 12.17 -17.19 14.84
CA THR A 247 11.62 -17.91 13.68
C THR A 247 10.93 -16.97 12.70
N VAL A 248 10.06 -16.07 13.18
CA VAL A 248 9.37 -15.07 12.35
C VAL A 248 10.37 -14.13 11.67
N ILE A 249 11.37 -13.64 12.39
CA ILE A 249 12.42 -12.77 11.84
C ILE A 249 13.23 -13.50 10.76
N VAL A 250 13.64 -14.75 11.02
CA VAL A 250 14.43 -15.54 10.07
C VAL A 250 13.63 -15.83 8.79
N LEU A 251 12.37 -16.22 8.91
CA LEU A 251 11.51 -16.51 7.76
C LEU A 251 11.27 -15.25 6.90
N ASN A 252 10.96 -14.12 7.52
CA ASN A 252 10.77 -12.86 6.80
C ASN A 252 12.09 -12.35 6.18
N ALA A 253 13.22 -12.51 6.87
CA ALA A 253 14.52 -12.12 6.34
C ALA A 253 14.93 -13.00 5.14
N LEU A 254 14.68 -14.30 5.24
CA LEU A 254 14.89 -15.25 4.15
C LEU A 254 14.02 -14.90 2.93
N ALA A 255 12.73 -14.63 3.14
CA ALA A 255 11.81 -14.23 2.07
C ALA A 255 12.26 -12.94 1.37
N GLY A 256 12.61 -11.90 2.13
CA GLY A 256 13.13 -10.65 1.58
C GLY A 256 14.43 -10.84 0.80
N ALA A 257 15.35 -11.67 1.32
CA ALA A 257 16.60 -11.98 0.65
C ALA A 257 16.40 -12.81 -0.63
N MET A 258 15.45 -13.75 -0.63
CA MET A 258 15.08 -14.51 -1.84
C MET A 258 14.50 -13.62 -2.92
N PHE A 259 13.64 -12.65 -2.57
CA PHE A 259 13.10 -11.69 -3.52
C PHE A 259 14.18 -10.79 -4.11
N ALA A 260 15.06 -10.24 -3.25
CA ALA A 260 16.20 -9.43 -3.71
C ALA A 260 17.13 -10.22 -4.63
N TYR A 261 17.43 -11.47 -4.27
CA TYR A 261 18.22 -12.38 -5.09
C TYR A 261 17.52 -12.73 -6.42
N SER A 262 16.20 -12.92 -6.42
CA SER A 262 15.40 -13.17 -7.62
C SER A 262 15.45 -11.99 -8.59
N CYS A 263 15.30 -10.76 -8.08
CA CYS A 263 15.48 -9.53 -8.88
C CYS A 263 16.88 -9.45 -9.50
N PHE A 264 17.93 -9.74 -8.71
CA PHE A 264 19.31 -9.81 -9.21
C PHE A 264 19.45 -10.87 -10.32
N LEU A 265 18.95 -12.08 -10.05
CA LEU A 265 19.08 -13.24 -10.93
C LEU A 265 18.39 -13.00 -12.26
N TRP A 266 17.12 -12.62 -12.24
CA TRP A 266 16.32 -12.45 -13.45
C TRP A 266 16.75 -11.23 -14.25
N THR A 267 17.09 -10.11 -13.61
CA THR A 267 17.61 -8.96 -14.37
C THR A 267 18.88 -9.32 -15.11
N ARG A 268 19.78 -10.07 -14.47
CA ARG A 268 21.00 -10.55 -15.14
C ARG A 268 20.67 -11.41 -16.35
N LEU A 269 19.74 -12.36 -16.22
CA LEU A 269 19.38 -13.29 -17.29
C LEU A 269 18.72 -12.61 -18.50
N VAL A 270 17.79 -11.67 -18.27
CA VAL A 270 17.03 -11.03 -19.36
C VAL A 270 17.79 -9.87 -20.01
N CYS A 271 18.72 -9.22 -19.31
CA CYS A 271 19.48 -8.09 -19.85
C CYS A 271 20.65 -8.51 -20.75
N MET A 272 20.95 -9.81 -20.88
CA MET A 272 22.08 -10.30 -21.67
C MET A 272 22.04 -9.79 -23.11
N VAL A 273 23.22 -9.42 -23.62
CA VAL A 273 23.38 -8.80 -24.96
C VAL A 273 24.02 -9.78 -25.95
N GLU A 274 24.73 -10.82 -25.50
CA GLU A 274 25.40 -11.78 -26.39
C GLU A 274 24.54 -13.01 -26.77
N ARG A 275 24.09 -12.98 -28.05
CA ARG A 275 23.74 -14.02 -29.05
C ARG A 275 22.44 -14.86 -28.94
N ILE A 276 21.56 -14.68 -29.94
CA ILE A 276 21.22 -15.56 -31.10
C ILE A 276 20.27 -14.73 -32.02
N SER A 277 20.60 -14.61 -33.31
CA SER A 277 19.71 -14.17 -34.42
C SER A 277 19.05 -12.77 -34.41
N LEU A 278 19.71 -11.69 -33.99
CA LEU A 278 19.37 -10.32 -34.43
C LEU A 278 20.45 -9.83 -35.40
N PRO A 279 20.13 -8.92 -36.35
CA PRO A 279 21.12 -8.36 -37.27
C PRO A 279 22.31 -7.87 -36.45
N GLN A 280 23.51 -8.32 -36.82
CA GLN A 280 24.74 -7.87 -36.18
C GLN A 280 24.69 -6.34 -36.11
N PHE A 281 24.79 -5.78 -34.89
CA PHE A 281 25.00 -4.34 -34.74
C PHE A 281 26.08 -3.94 -35.73
N THR A 282 25.84 -2.88 -36.50
CA THR A 282 26.70 -2.48 -37.63
C THR A 282 28.16 -2.27 -37.20
N THR A 283 28.41 -2.04 -35.89
CA THR A 283 29.74 -1.86 -35.31
C THR A 283 29.90 -2.51 -33.93
N GLY A 284 31.11 -3.02 -33.63
CA GLY A 284 31.47 -3.51 -32.29
C GLY A 284 31.42 -2.46 -31.17
N ALA A 285 31.42 -1.16 -31.52
CA ALA A 285 31.26 -0.05 -30.60
C ALA A 285 29.82 0.10 -30.07
N VAL A 286 28.81 -0.28 -30.85
CA VAL A 286 27.41 -0.30 -30.39
C VAL A 286 27.21 -1.48 -29.43
N SER A 287 27.66 -2.66 -29.82
CA SER A 287 27.56 -3.88 -28.99
C SER A 287 28.21 -3.71 -27.62
N SER A 288 29.43 -3.14 -27.57
CA SER A 288 30.12 -2.88 -26.29
C SER A 288 29.41 -1.84 -25.42
N SER A 289 28.85 -0.79 -26.02
CA SER A 289 28.09 0.24 -25.32
C SER A 289 26.79 -0.29 -24.71
N VAL A 290 26.04 -1.09 -25.49
CA VAL A 290 24.80 -1.74 -25.04
C VAL A 290 25.09 -2.81 -23.98
N GLY A 291 26.16 -3.59 -24.14
CA GLY A 291 26.63 -4.54 -23.13
C GLY A 291 27.00 -3.87 -21.81
N TYR A 292 27.73 -2.74 -21.86
CA TYR A 292 28.04 -1.96 -20.67
C TYR A 292 26.78 -1.40 -20.00
N PHE A 293 25.85 -0.83 -20.77
CA PHE A 293 24.57 -0.36 -20.26
C PHE A 293 23.78 -1.48 -19.59
N ALA A 294 23.63 -2.63 -20.25
CA ALA A 294 22.95 -3.81 -19.70
C ALA A 294 23.54 -4.25 -18.36
N GLN A 295 24.87 -4.25 -18.24
CA GLN A 295 25.54 -4.58 -16.99
C GLN A 295 25.22 -3.58 -15.88
N GLN A 296 25.28 -2.27 -16.15
CA GLN A 296 24.96 -1.26 -15.13
C GLN A 296 23.47 -1.27 -14.77
N TRP A 297 22.60 -1.42 -15.75
CA TRP A 297 21.16 -1.57 -15.55
C TRP A 297 20.83 -2.78 -14.68
N ALA A 298 21.46 -3.92 -14.96
CA ALA A 298 21.27 -5.13 -14.15
C ALA A 298 21.73 -4.96 -12.69
N ARG A 299 22.84 -4.25 -12.46
CA ARG A 299 23.30 -3.92 -11.11
C ARG A 299 22.36 -2.96 -10.41
N PHE A 300 21.86 -1.95 -11.12
CA PHE A 300 20.91 -0.99 -10.56
C PHE A 300 19.64 -1.68 -10.08
N LEU A 301 18.97 -2.46 -10.95
CA LEU A 301 17.73 -3.16 -10.56
C LEU A 301 17.96 -4.22 -9.48
N ALA A 302 19.13 -4.86 -9.44
CA ALA A 302 19.47 -5.80 -8.38
C ALA A 302 19.57 -5.15 -6.98
N LEU A 303 19.86 -3.85 -6.91
CA LEU A 303 20.00 -3.11 -5.64
C LEU A 303 18.68 -2.51 -5.16
N LEU A 304 17.70 -2.31 -6.05
CA LEU A 304 16.43 -1.65 -5.71
C LEU A 304 15.61 -2.35 -4.61
N PRO A 305 15.49 -3.69 -4.55
CA PRO A 305 14.76 -4.34 -3.44
C PRO A 305 15.37 -4.01 -2.08
N ALA A 306 16.70 -4.07 -1.97
CA ALA A 306 17.41 -3.72 -0.74
C ALA A 306 17.22 -2.24 -0.39
N LEU A 307 17.22 -1.36 -1.40
CA LEU A 307 16.93 0.06 -1.26
C LEU A 307 15.57 0.30 -0.60
N MET A 308 14.54 -0.32 -1.17
CA MET A 308 13.16 -0.20 -0.71
C MET A 308 13.00 -0.78 0.71
N MET A 309 13.68 -1.89 1.02
CA MET A 309 13.69 -2.45 2.37
C MET A 309 14.35 -1.49 3.39
N VAL A 310 15.47 -0.85 3.04
CA VAL A 310 16.12 0.14 3.92
C VAL A 310 15.18 1.30 4.22
N ILE A 311 14.46 1.80 3.22
CA ILE A 311 13.47 2.86 3.39
C ILE A 311 12.34 2.40 4.34
N LEU A 312 11.76 1.23 4.07
CA LEU A 312 10.72 0.63 4.93
C LEU A 312 11.20 0.52 6.38
N LEU A 313 12.43 0.05 6.59
CA LEU A 313 13.03 -0.10 7.90
C LEU A 313 13.28 1.24 8.60
N GLY A 314 13.57 2.30 7.85
CA GLY A 314 13.62 3.68 8.38
C GLY A 314 12.28 4.09 8.99
N TYR A 315 11.17 3.86 8.28
CA TYR A 315 9.82 4.11 8.80
C TYR A 315 9.51 3.30 10.05
N VAL A 316 9.80 1.99 10.03
CA VAL A 316 9.59 1.08 11.17
C VAL A 316 10.43 1.47 12.38
N THR A 317 11.66 1.97 12.16
CA THR A 317 12.51 2.45 13.25
C THR A 317 11.87 3.66 13.94
N GLY A 318 11.36 4.63 13.17
CA GLY A 318 10.64 5.78 13.72
C GLY A 318 9.39 5.37 14.53
N ASP A 319 8.72 4.30 14.10
CA ASP A 319 7.58 3.71 14.80
C ASP A 319 7.95 3.04 16.11
N ALA A 320 8.99 2.20 16.09
CA ALA A 320 9.53 1.57 17.28
C ALA A 320 9.92 2.60 18.34
N LEU A 321 10.61 3.68 17.94
CA LEU A 321 11.00 4.75 18.85
C LEU A 321 9.79 5.48 19.45
N ALA A 322 8.75 5.74 18.66
CA ALA A 322 7.51 6.33 19.16
C ALA A 322 6.77 5.41 20.14
N SER A 323 6.72 4.11 19.84
CA SER A 323 6.14 3.08 20.72
C SER A 323 6.85 3.01 22.07
N LEU A 324 8.19 2.93 22.06
CA LEU A 324 9.02 2.86 23.25
C LEU A 324 8.82 4.07 24.16
N ARG A 325 8.74 5.28 23.58
CA ARG A 325 8.44 6.51 24.30
C ARG A 325 7.09 6.46 25.01
N MET A 326 6.06 5.92 24.35
CA MET A 326 4.72 5.81 24.94
C MET A 326 4.64 4.76 26.06
N ARG A 327 5.51 3.76 26.05
CA ARG A 327 5.54 2.68 27.06
C ARG A 327 6.56 2.92 28.19
N GLY A 328 7.49 3.88 28.02
CA GLY A 328 8.54 4.17 29.01
C GLY A 328 9.53 3.00 29.19
N LEU A 329 9.75 2.19 28.16
CA LEU A 329 10.60 1.00 28.18
C LEU A 329 11.99 1.28 27.58
N ASP A 330 12.99 0.48 27.97
CA ASP A 330 14.36 0.59 27.46
C ASP A 330 14.47 0.21 25.97
N ASN A 331 15.10 1.10 25.20
CA ASN A 331 15.13 1.08 23.73
C ASN A 331 15.98 -0.04 23.11
N VAL A 332 16.80 -0.74 23.91
CA VAL A 332 17.88 -1.60 23.40
C VAL A 332 17.33 -2.86 22.72
N ASN A 333 16.24 -3.43 23.23
CA ASN A 333 15.74 -4.72 22.74
C ASN A 333 15.07 -4.62 21.36
N VAL A 334 14.20 -3.63 21.13
CA VAL A 334 13.48 -3.48 19.85
C VAL A 334 14.44 -3.09 18.73
N LEU A 335 15.34 -2.12 18.99
CA LEU A 335 16.37 -1.72 18.04
C LEU A 335 17.36 -2.85 17.76
N GLY A 336 17.68 -3.68 18.76
CA GLY A 336 18.49 -4.88 18.60
C GLY A 336 17.86 -5.90 17.66
N TRP A 337 16.57 -6.20 17.83
CA TRP A 337 15.84 -7.11 16.93
C TRP A 337 15.72 -6.57 15.50
N LEU A 338 15.47 -5.27 15.35
CA LEU A 338 15.43 -4.64 14.03
C LEU A 338 16.80 -4.72 13.34
N SER A 339 17.87 -4.40 14.08
CA SER A 339 19.25 -4.50 13.58
C SER A 339 19.60 -5.95 13.20
N PHE A 340 19.15 -6.92 13.99
CA PHE A 340 19.32 -8.35 13.69
C PHE A 340 18.60 -8.74 12.39
N PHE A 341 17.35 -8.30 12.19
CA PHE A 341 16.62 -8.52 10.93
C PHE A 341 17.38 -7.93 9.73
N VAL A 342 17.83 -6.67 9.82
CA VAL A 342 18.60 -6.01 8.74
C VAL A 342 19.89 -6.77 8.43
N ALA A 343 20.66 -7.08 9.47
CA ALA A 343 21.93 -7.79 9.32
C ALA A 343 21.72 -9.17 8.67
N LEU A 344 20.65 -9.87 9.03
CA LEU A 344 20.32 -11.16 8.46
C LEU A 344 19.92 -11.06 6.98
N VAL A 345 19.08 -10.10 6.60
CA VAL A 345 18.73 -9.85 5.18
C VAL A 345 19.99 -9.56 4.36
N VAL A 346 20.84 -8.65 4.83
CA VAL A 346 22.08 -8.26 4.12
C VAL A 346 23.02 -9.46 3.99
N LEU A 347 23.21 -10.23 5.07
CA LEU A 347 24.03 -11.43 5.08
C LEU A 347 23.52 -12.47 4.08
N LEU A 348 22.22 -12.76 4.08
CA LEU A 348 21.60 -13.73 3.17
C LEU A 348 21.68 -13.28 1.71
N CYS A 349 21.38 -12.01 1.41
CA CYS A 349 21.54 -11.43 0.08
C CYS A 349 22.99 -11.57 -0.42
N TRP A 350 23.96 -11.20 0.42
CA TRP A 350 25.38 -11.33 0.11
C TRP A 350 25.76 -12.79 -0.13
N LEU A 351 25.32 -13.70 0.74
CA LEU A 351 25.59 -15.13 0.65
C LEU A 351 25.03 -15.71 -0.66
N PHE A 352 23.77 -15.43 -0.99
CA PHE A 352 23.12 -15.96 -2.20
C PHE A 352 23.82 -15.47 -3.47
N VAL A 353 24.15 -14.18 -3.54
CA VAL A 353 24.90 -13.60 -4.65
C VAL A 353 26.31 -14.19 -4.74
N LYS A 354 27.00 -14.37 -3.60
CA LYS A 354 28.37 -14.93 -3.56
C LYS A 354 28.43 -16.38 -3.99
N ILE A 355 27.52 -17.22 -3.49
CA ILE A 355 27.40 -18.62 -3.92
C ILE A 355 27.21 -18.66 -5.43
N ARG A 356 26.29 -17.85 -5.97
CA ARG A 356 26.02 -17.81 -7.42
C ARG A 356 27.20 -17.26 -8.24
N GLN A 357 27.88 -16.23 -7.78
CA GLN A 357 29.09 -15.70 -8.43
C GLN A 357 30.22 -16.73 -8.45
N SER A 358 30.38 -17.52 -7.38
CA SER A 358 31.46 -18.49 -7.28
C SER A 358 31.40 -19.53 -8.40
N LEU A 359 30.20 -19.91 -8.85
CA LEU A 359 29.98 -20.88 -9.93
C LEU A 359 30.56 -20.47 -11.30
N HIS A 360 30.98 -19.22 -11.49
CA HIS A 360 31.54 -18.77 -12.78
C HIS A 360 32.88 -18.07 -12.55
N LYS A 361 33.98 -18.76 -12.87
CA LYS A 361 35.34 -18.33 -12.51
C LYS A 361 36.07 -17.48 -13.57
N ASP A 362 35.52 -17.27 -14.75
CA ASP A 362 36.38 -16.81 -15.87
C ASP A 362 36.51 -15.27 -16.01
N ASN A 363 35.48 -14.47 -15.73
CA ASN A 363 35.55 -12.99 -15.57
C ASN A 363 34.19 -12.39 -15.11
N LEU A 364 34.17 -11.26 -14.40
CA LEU A 364 32.93 -10.58 -14.01
C LEU A 364 32.17 -9.97 -15.21
N ALA A 365 32.88 -9.69 -16.31
CA ALA A 365 32.28 -9.26 -17.57
C ALA A 365 31.66 -10.43 -18.36
N SER A 366 32.29 -11.62 -18.34
CA SER A 366 31.70 -12.82 -18.94
C SER A 366 30.52 -13.33 -18.12
N TYR A 367 30.52 -13.14 -16.79
CA TYR A 367 29.38 -13.45 -15.92
C TYR A 367 28.04 -12.84 -16.40
N TYR A 368 28.03 -11.61 -16.92
CA TYR A 368 26.80 -10.98 -17.41
C TYR A 368 26.46 -11.28 -18.87
N ASN A 369 27.38 -11.90 -19.64
CA ASN A 369 27.22 -12.09 -21.09
C ASN A 369 27.27 -13.56 -21.55
N ALA A 370 27.66 -14.51 -20.69
CA ALA A 370 28.00 -15.89 -21.11
C ALA A 370 26.86 -16.93 -21.03
N MET A 371 25.63 -16.60 -20.59
CA MET A 371 24.61 -17.63 -20.30
C MET A 371 23.28 -17.47 -21.05
N GLY A 372 23.08 -18.28 -22.09
CA GLY A 372 21.74 -18.51 -22.67
C GLY A 372 20.89 -19.54 -21.90
N ILE A 373 19.60 -19.65 -22.23
CA ILE A 373 18.64 -20.61 -21.63
C ILE A 373 19.10 -22.08 -21.65
N GLY A 374 19.91 -22.49 -22.64
CA GLY A 374 20.40 -23.86 -22.76
C GLY A 374 21.31 -24.26 -21.60
N HIS A 375 22.17 -23.34 -21.13
CA HIS A 375 23.01 -23.54 -19.96
C HIS A 375 22.22 -23.49 -18.65
N LEU A 376 21.07 -22.81 -18.62
CA LEU A 376 20.19 -22.64 -17.47
C LEU A 376 19.61 -23.97 -16.93
N LEU A 377 19.50 -25.00 -17.80
CA LEU A 377 19.00 -26.34 -17.49
C LEU A 377 20.11 -27.42 -17.50
N GLU A 378 21.23 -27.14 -18.16
CA GLU A 378 22.38 -28.06 -18.27
C GLU A 378 23.44 -27.86 -17.19
N GLU A 379 23.47 -26.68 -16.55
CA GLU A 379 24.43 -26.34 -15.51
C GLU A 379 24.35 -27.31 -14.33
N ARG A 380 25.24 -28.31 -14.32
CA ARG A 380 25.64 -28.95 -13.07
C ARG A 380 26.29 -27.85 -12.24
N SER A 381 25.57 -27.40 -11.23
CA SER A 381 25.97 -26.50 -10.15
C SER A 381 27.16 -27.00 -9.33
N ARG A 382 28.11 -27.75 -9.91
CA ARG A 382 29.30 -28.21 -9.20
C ARG A 382 30.07 -27.01 -8.71
N LEU A 383 30.06 -26.86 -7.40
CA LEU A 383 30.81 -25.80 -6.73
C LEU A 383 32.27 -25.86 -7.19
N PRO A 384 32.90 -24.71 -7.46
CA PRO A 384 34.28 -24.69 -7.88
C PRO A 384 35.21 -25.25 -6.81
N ARG A 385 36.39 -25.73 -7.22
CA ARG A 385 37.47 -26.09 -6.28
C ARG A 385 37.71 -24.93 -5.29
N GLY A 386 37.56 -25.22 -3.99
CA GLY A 386 37.74 -24.28 -2.87
C GLY A 386 36.46 -23.88 -2.11
N VAL A 387 35.25 -24.15 -2.62
CA VAL A 387 34.00 -23.95 -1.85
C VAL A 387 33.60 -25.29 -1.18
N PRO A 388 33.33 -25.32 0.13
CA PRO A 388 32.93 -26.55 0.82
C PRO A 388 31.68 -27.19 0.21
N ALA A 389 31.70 -28.52 0.03
CA ALA A 389 30.60 -29.29 -0.55
C ALA A 389 29.28 -29.17 0.24
N VAL A 390 29.34 -28.76 1.52
CA VAL A 390 28.16 -28.49 2.35
C VAL A 390 27.24 -27.40 1.77
N PHE A 391 27.75 -26.51 0.92
CA PHE A 391 26.95 -25.46 0.26
C PHE A 391 26.30 -25.94 -1.05
N GLN A 392 26.59 -27.16 -1.51
CA GLN A 392 26.07 -27.68 -2.77
C GLN A 392 24.53 -27.72 -2.80
N PRO A 393 23.82 -28.22 -1.75
CA PRO A 393 22.36 -28.21 -1.74
C PRO A 393 21.79 -26.79 -1.82
N LEU A 394 22.40 -25.83 -1.11
CA LEU A 394 21.96 -24.43 -1.16
C LEU A 394 22.17 -23.82 -2.55
N ALA A 395 23.29 -24.13 -3.22
CA ALA A 395 23.53 -23.67 -4.59
C ALA A 395 22.49 -24.21 -5.58
N ASP A 396 22.03 -25.46 -5.38
CA ASP A 396 21.00 -26.09 -6.21
C ASP A 396 19.63 -25.42 -6.02
N LEU A 397 19.28 -25.10 -4.76
CA LEU A 397 18.04 -24.39 -4.39
C LEU A 397 17.99 -22.94 -4.91
N LEU A 398 19.15 -22.29 -5.07
CA LEU A 398 19.28 -20.93 -5.60
C LEU A 398 19.33 -20.87 -7.14
N SER A 399 19.13 -21.98 -7.83
CA SER A 399 19.04 -22.01 -9.29
C SER A 399 17.77 -21.30 -9.79
N PRO A 400 17.76 -20.72 -11.01
CA PRO A 400 16.57 -20.05 -11.55
C PRO A 400 15.34 -20.96 -11.68
N THR A 401 15.59 -22.27 -11.76
CA THR A 401 14.58 -23.32 -11.87
C THR A 401 14.06 -23.71 -10.48
N ALA A 402 14.93 -23.95 -9.50
CA ALA A 402 14.50 -24.37 -8.16
C ALA A 402 13.95 -23.21 -7.30
N LEU A 403 14.53 -22.01 -7.40
CA LEU A 403 14.20 -20.88 -6.52
C LEU A 403 12.70 -20.54 -6.48
N PRO A 404 11.96 -20.49 -7.62
CA PRO A 404 10.52 -20.26 -7.59
C PRO A 404 9.78 -21.32 -6.77
N LEU A 405 10.15 -22.59 -6.88
CA LEU A 405 9.49 -23.68 -6.15
C LEU A 405 9.85 -23.71 -4.67
N VAL A 406 11.06 -23.31 -4.32
CA VAL A 406 11.42 -23.07 -2.92
C VAL A 406 10.50 -21.99 -2.35
N ALA A 407 10.27 -20.91 -3.10
CA ALA A 407 9.36 -19.85 -2.68
C ALA A 407 7.92 -20.36 -2.50
N LEU A 408 7.41 -21.16 -3.46
CA LEU A 408 6.08 -21.77 -3.37
C LEU A 408 5.95 -22.75 -2.19
N SER A 409 6.99 -23.53 -1.92
CA SER A 409 7.01 -24.47 -0.80
C SER A 409 7.03 -23.74 0.54
N LEU A 410 7.78 -22.64 0.65
CA LEU A 410 7.79 -21.80 1.83
C LEU A 410 6.46 -21.08 2.05
N LEU A 411 5.79 -20.61 0.99
CA LEU A 411 4.43 -20.06 1.07
C LEU A 411 3.46 -21.08 1.68
N LEU A 412 3.50 -22.32 1.19
CA LEU A 412 2.66 -23.39 1.74
C LEU A 412 3.00 -23.68 3.21
N LEU A 413 4.29 -23.73 3.57
CA LEU A 413 4.70 -23.94 4.96
C LEU A 413 4.19 -22.82 5.89
N LEU A 414 4.21 -21.55 5.46
CA LEU A 414 3.67 -20.44 6.23
C LEU A 414 2.16 -20.62 6.48
N ARG A 415 1.40 -21.00 5.44
CA ARG A 415 -0.04 -21.28 5.52
C ARG A 415 -0.38 -22.43 6.46
N LEU A 416 0.50 -23.43 6.57
CA LEU A 416 0.34 -24.55 7.50
C LEU A 416 0.69 -24.20 8.96
N MET A 417 1.29 -23.03 9.19
CA MET A 417 1.73 -22.56 10.51
C MET A 417 1.08 -21.22 10.87
N PRO A 418 -0.26 -21.13 10.96
CA PRO A 418 -0.96 -19.86 11.21
C PRO A 418 -0.61 -19.21 12.57
N GLY A 419 0.00 -19.97 13.49
CA GLY A 419 0.53 -19.43 14.75
C GLY A 419 1.82 -18.61 14.61
N LEU A 420 2.44 -18.55 13.41
CA LEU A 420 3.63 -17.76 13.10
C LEU A 420 3.27 -16.40 12.46
N GLN A 421 2.30 -15.68 13.02
CA GLN A 421 1.95 -14.34 12.56
C GLN A 421 2.91 -13.28 13.11
N PRO A 422 3.16 -12.18 12.36
CA PRO A 422 2.61 -11.86 11.03
C PRO A 422 3.36 -12.52 9.85
N GLN A 423 2.66 -12.76 8.73
CA GLN A 423 3.21 -13.46 7.55
C GLN A 423 3.24 -12.61 6.26
N ALA A 424 2.47 -11.52 6.20
CA ALA A 424 2.23 -10.73 4.99
C ALA A 424 3.48 -10.28 4.24
N PHE A 425 4.54 -9.88 4.95
CA PHE A 425 5.80 -9.45 4.31
C PHE A 425 6.52 -10.63 3.64
N ALA A 426 6.60 -11.78 4.32
CA ALA A 426 7.18 -12.99 3.75
C ALA A 426 6.34 -13.48 2.57
N GLU A 427 5.02 -13.51 2.69
CA GLU A 427 4.12 -13.93 1.62
C GLU A 427 4.24 -13.06 0.38
N LEU A 428 4.30 -11.73 0.54
CA LEU A 428 4.55 -10.80 -0.56
C LEU A 428 5.88 -11.11 -1.26
N CYS A 429 6.97 -11.23 -0.51
CA CYS A 429 8.31 -11.47 -1.06
C CYS A 429 8.41 -12.84 -1.76
N LEU A 430 7.87 -13.90 -1.17
CA LEU A 430 7.89 -15.24 -1.75
C LEU A 430 7.00 -15.32 -2.99
N SER A 431 5.83 -14.67 -2.96
CA SER A 431 4.94 -14.56 -4.12
C SER A 431 5.61 -13.88 -5.30
N LEU A 432 6.25 -12.74 -5.07
CA LEU A 432 7.00 -12.03 -6.11
C LEU A 432 8.22 -12.84 -6.59
N THR A 433 8.88 -13.59 -5.70
CA THR A 433 9.97 -14.50 -6.06
C THR A 433 9.51 -15.58 -7.03
N TRP A 434 8.35 -16.19 -6.76
CA TRP A 434 7.71 -17.16 -7.66
C TRP A 434 7.38 -16.54 -9.02
N TRP A 435 6.66 -15.41 -9.02
CA TRP A 435 6.23 -14.75 -10.26
C TRP A 435 7.38 -14.27 -11.13
N LEU A 436 8.47 -13.79 -10.52
CA LEU A 436 9.69 -13.47 -11.26
C LEU A 436 10.30 -14.69 -11.94
N GLY A 437 10.17 -15.87 -11.32
CA GLY A 437 10.47 -17.16 -11.95
C GLY A 437 9.75 -17.35 -13.28
N VAL A 438 8.42 -17.27 -13.23
CA VAL A 438 7.53 -17.48 -14.38
C VAL A 438 7.74 -16.39 -15.44
N ALA A 439 7.68 -15.12 -15.04
CA ALA A 439 7.79 -13.97 -15.92
C ALA A 439 9.20 -13.81 -16.52
N GLY A 440 10.22 -14.23 -15.78
CA GLY A 440 11.59 -14.30 -16.24
C GLY A 440 11.77 -15.29 -17.38
N VAL A 441 11.23 -16.50 -17.26
CA VAL A 441 11.22 -17.48 -18.37
C VAL A 441 10.42 -16.95 -19.55
N LEU A 442 9.25 -16.35 -19.30
CA LEU A 442 8.42 -15.72 -20.34
C LEU A 442 9.20 -14.68 -21.13
N SER A 443 9.91 -13.76 -20.45
CA SER A 443 10.74 -12.73 -21.07
C SER A 443 11.79 -13.32 -22.01
N LEU A 444 12.42 -14.43 -21.60
CA LEU A 444 13.43 -15.11 -22.42
C LEU A 444 12.82 -15.80 -23.65
N ILE A 445 11.58 -16.32 -23.55
CA ILE A 445 10.85 -16.87 -24.70
C ILE A 445 10.50 -15.75 -25.68
N GLU A 446 9.93 -14.65 -25.20
CA GLU A 446 9.54 -13.50 -26.03
C GLU A 446 10.74 -12.92 -26.78
N GLN A 447 11.90 -12.86 -26.14
CA GLN A 447 13.15 -12.44 -26.78
C GLN A 447 13.55 -13.36 -27.94
N ARG A 448 13.29 -14.67 -27.85
CA ARG A 448 13.67 -15.66 -28.86
C ARG A 448 12.67 -15.73 -30.01
N THR A 449 11.39 -15.69 -29.73
CA THR A 449 10.33 -15.83 -30.74
C THR A 449 9.94 -14.50 -31.37
N SER A 450 10.33 -13.36 -30.76
CA SER A 450 9.82 -12.02 -31.09
C SER A 450 8.29 -11.90 -30.96
N VAL A 451 7.66 -12.84 -30.24
CA VAL A 451 6.22 -12.84 -29.96
C VAL A 451 6.02 -12.29 -28.55
N PRO A 452 5.17 -11.27 -28.34
CA PRO A 452 4.92 -10.70 -27.03
C PRO A 452 3.90 -11.55 -26.24
N TRP A 453 4.31 -12.74 -25.80
CA TRP A 453 3.47 -13.69 -25.08
C TRP A 453 2.76 -13.11 -23.85
N GLY A 454 3.41 -12.22 -23.09
CA GLY A 454 2.75 -11.55 -21.96
C GLY A 454 1.63 -10.62 -22.42
N LEU A 455 1.81 -9.90 -23.53
CA LEU A 455 0.74 -9.11 -24.12
C LEU A 455 -0.38 -10.02 -24.65
N PHE A 456 -0.04 -11.16 -25.25
CA PHE A 456 -1.04 -12.14 -25.69
C PHE A 456 -1.87 -12.68 -24.52
N LEU A 457 -1.24 -13.03 -23.40
CA LEU A 457 -1.96 -13.47 -22.19
C LEU A 457 -2.86 -12.35 -21.63
N LEU A 458 -2.40 -11.10 -21.63
CA LEU A 458 -3.23 -9.96 -21.25
C LEU A 458 -4.41 -9.76 -22.23
N ILE A 459 -4.19 -9.87 -23.54
CA ILE A 459 -5.30 -9.78 -24.50
C ILE A 459 -6.28 -10.93 -24.28
N LEU A 460 -5.79 -12.15 -24.09
CA LEU A 460 -6.61 -13.33 -23.84
C LEU A 460 -7.46 -13.18 -22.57
N ILE A 461 -6.86 -12.82 -21.44
CA ILE A 461 -7.58 -12.58 -20.17
C ILE A 461 -8.61 -11.47 -20.35
N GLY A 462 -8.26 -10.40 -21.08
CA GLY A 462 -9.18 -9.30 -21.39
C GLY A 462 -10.37 -9.75 -22.25
N VAL A 463 -10.13 -10.54 -23.30
CA VAL A 463 -11.18 -11.09 -24.17
C VAL A 463 -12.06 -12.07 -23.40
N LEU A 464 -11.49 -12.99 -22.62
CA LEU A 464 -12.26 -13.91 -21.78
C LEU A 464 -13.10 -13.16 -20.74
N GLY A 465 -12.55 -12.09 -20.16
CA GLY A 465 -13.28 -11.17 -19.28
C GLY A 465 -14.43 -10.45 -19.97
N LEU A 466 -14.26 -9.97 -21.21
CA LEU A 466 -15.32 -9.33 -22.02
C LEU A 466 -16.52 -10.27 -22.21
N TYR A 467 -16.26 -11.56 -22.48
CA TYR A 467 -17.31 -12.57 -22.62
C TYR A 467 -17.77 -13.17 -21.27
N ASN A 468 -17.31 -12.63 -20.15
CA ASN A 468 -17.63 -13.08 -18.79
C ASN A 468 -17.30 -14.58 -18.54
N LEU A 469 -16.27 -15.10 -19.23
CA LEU A 469 -15.88 -16.51 -19.16
C LEU A 469 -14.95 -16.81 -17.97
N THR A 470 -14.22 -15.81 -17.47
CA THR A 470 -13.18 -15.99 -16.43
C THR A 470 -13.27 -15.01 -15.26
N ASN A 471 -14.45 -14.42 -15.03
CA ASN A 471 -14.70 -13.53 -13.88
C ASN A 471 -14.97 -14.29 -12.58
N ASN A 472 -14.30 -15.43 -12.35
CA ASN A 472 -14.45 -16.26 -11.14
C ASN A 472 -14.03 -15.53 -9.86
N HIS A 473 -13.12 -14.58 -9.98
CA HIS A 473 -12.59 -13.79 -8.88
C HIS A 473 -13.57 -12.71 -8.37
N GLN A 474 -14.73 -12.55 -9.02
CA GLN A 474 -15.77 -11.63 -8.58
C GLN A 474 -16.58 -12.25 -7.43
N PHE A 475 -16.58 -11.61 -6.27
CA PHE A 475 -17.37 -12.05 -5.13
C PHE A 475 -18.75 -11.40 -5.18
N SER A 476 -19.80 -12.23 -5.28
CA SER A 476 -21.17 -11.77 -5.11
C SER A 476 -21.43 -11.39 -3.66
N LEU A 477 -22.15 -10.29 -3.44
CA LEU A 477 -22.56 -9.84 -2.10
C LEU A 477 -23.42 -10.85 -1.35
N LEU A 478 -23.98 -11.85 -2.04
CA LEU A 478 -24.82 -12.90 -1.47
C LEU A 478 -24.15 -14.28 -1.46
N ALA A 479 -22.85 -14.36 -1.72
CA ALA A 479 -22.12 -15.64 -1.65
C ALA A 479 -21.83 -16.01 -0.18
N HIS A 480 -22.50 -17.05 0.35
CA HIS A 480 -22.29 -17.51 1.73
C HIS A 480 -21.27 -18.67 1.79
N GLY A 481 -19.98 -18.39 1.94
CA GLY A 481 -18.99 -19.42 2.36
C GLY A 481 -18.95 -19.53 3.87
N ALA A 482 -19.38 -20.63 4.48
CA ALA A 482 -19.33 -20.80 5.94
C ALA A 482 -17.87 -20.95 6.38
N ALA A 483 -17.39 -20.17 7.35
CA ALA A 483 -16.11 -20.45 7.97
C ALA A 483 -16.25 -21.77 8.76
N SER A 484 -15.86 -22.88 8.14
CA SER A 484 -15.85 -24.17 8.80
C SER A 484 -14.61 -24.30 9.67
N ASP A 485 -14.81 -24.56 10.96
CA ASP A 485 -13.75 -24.93 11.90
C ASP A 485 -13.10 -26.29 11.57
N SER A 486 -13.61 -27.05 10.58
CA SER A 486 -13.25 -28.46 10.37
C SER A 486 -11.99 -28.72 9.52
N VAL A 487 -11.28 -27.69 9.06
CA VAL A 487 -9.92 -27.86 8.47
C VAL A 487 -8.85 -28.09 9.56
N LYS A 488 -9.22 -28.09 10.85
CA LYS A 488 -8.28 -28.33 11.95
C LYS A 488 -7.67 -29.74 11.99
N GLU A 489 -8.23 -30.74 11.29
CA GLU A 489 -7.83 -32.13 11.52
C GLU A 489 -6.72 -32.69 10.60
N TYR A 490 -6.44 -32.15 9.39
CA TYR A 490 -5.38 -32.71 8.52
C TYR A 490 -4.56 -31.71 7.66
N PRO A 491 -4.38 -30.43 8.01
CA PRO A 491 -3.72 -29.47 7.12
C PRO A 491 -2.27 -29.84 6.85
N ALA A 492 -1.54 -30.34 7.86
CA ALA A 492 -0.14 -30.74 7.72
C ALA A 492 0.04 -31.98 6.83
N LEU A 493 -0.88 -32.95 6.88
CA LEU A 493 -0.82 -34.16 6.04
C LEU A 493 -1.13 -33.83 4.58
N VAL A 494 -2.22 -33.09 4.34
CA VAL A 494 -2.60 -32.64 2.99
C VAL A 494 -1.52 -31.73 2.40
N GLY A 495 -1.01 -30.78 3.19
CA GLY A 495 0.11 -29.93 2.80
C GLY A 495 1.38 -30.73 2.50
N GLY A 496 1.72 -31.73 3.32
CA GLY A 496 2.87 -32.62 3.09
C GLY A 496 2.73 -33.45 1.82
N VAL A 497 1.54 -33.96 1.51
CA VAL A 497 1.25 -34.68 0.26
C VAL A 497 1.36 -33.74 -0.95
N ILE A 498 0.84 -32.52 -0.85
CA ILE A 498 0.96 -31.50 -1.91
C ILE A 498 2.44 -31.14 -2.14
N ILE A 499 3.22 -30.89 -1.08
CA ILE A 499 4.67 -30.65 -1.18
C ILE A 499 5.37 -31.84 -1.85
N GLY A 500 5.03 -33.07 -1.45
CA GLY A 500 5.56 -34.29 -2.05
C GLY A 500 5.22 -34.41 -3.54
N LEU A 501 3.98 -34.08 -3.94
CA LEU A 501 3.54 -34.06 -5.34
C LEU A 501 4.23 -32.95 -6.13
N LEU A 502 4.37 -31.75 -5.58
CA LEU A 502 5.13 -30.67 -6.21
C LEU A 502 6.59 -31.07 -6.42
N ALA A 503 7.22 -31.69 -5.41
CA ALA A 503 8.60 -32.18 -5.49
C ALA A 503 8.74 -33.33 -6.49
N ALA A 504 7.76 -34.24 -6.57
CA ALA A 504 7.74 -35.35 -7.52
C ALA A 504 7.52 -34.88 -8.96
N VAL A 505 6.55 -33.98 -9.19
CA VAL A 505 6.33 -33.35 -10.50
C VAL A 505 7.55 -32.52 -10.89
N TRP A 506 8.16 -31.78 -9.96
CA TRP A 506 9.40 -31.06 -10.22
C TRP A 506 10.56 -31.96 -10.64
N TRP A 507 10.76 -33.05 -9.90
CA TRP A 507 11.75 -34.06 -10.21
C TRP A 507 11.48 -34.65 -11.59
N LEU A 508 10.23 -35.00 -11.89
CA LEU A 508 9.82 -35.49 -13.20
C LEU A 508 10.16 -34.46 -14.29
N LEU A 509 9.76 -33.20 -14.14
CA LEU A 509 9.94 -32.13 -15.12
C LEU A 509 11.42 -31.84 -15.43
N THR A 510 12.25 -31.74 -14.40
CA THR A 510 13.69 -31.47 -14.54
C THR A 510 14.46 -32.66 -15.07
N HIS A 511 13.97 -33.89 -14.85
CA HIS A 511 14.65 -35.11 -15.24
C HIS A 511 14.19 -35.65 -16.60
N THR A 512 12.89 -35.69 -16.90
CA THR A 512 12.32 -36.31 -18.12
C THR A 512 12.28 -35.36 -19.31
N HIS A 513 11.96 -34.08 -19.11
CA HIS A 513 11.80 -33.10 -20.20
C HIS A 513 13.01 -32.18 -20.38
N ARG A 514 14.15 -32.48 -19.73
CA ARG A 514 15.36 -31.66 -19.73
C ARG A 514 15.82 -31.25 -21.14
N LYS A 515 15.78 -32.18 -22.10
CA LYS A 515 16.15 -31.96 -23.51
C LYS A 515 15.15 -31.10 -24.28
N THR A 516 13.85 -31.19 -23.95
CA THR A 516 12.78 -30.41 -24.59
C THR A 516 12.72 -29.00 -24.03
N LEU A 517 12.90 -28.86 -22.71
CA LEU A 517 13.03 -27.58 -22.00
C LEU A 517 14.31 -26.84 -22.39
N SER A 518 15.41 -27.56 -22.66
CA SER A 518 16.67 -26.97 -23.16
C SER A 518 16.68 -26.76 -24.69
N SER A 519 15.72 -27.33 -25.40
CA SER A 519 15.63 -27.16 -26.85
C SER A 519 15.37 -25.68 -27.19
N PRO A 520 16.00 -25.15 -28.25
CA PRO A 520 15.88 -23.74 -28.62
C PRO A 520 14.49 -23.35 -29.17
N THR A 521 13.52 -24.26 -29.22
CA THR A 521 12.20 -24.04 -29.79
C THR A 521 11.22 -23.45 -28.76
N ALA A 522 10.25 -22.64 -29.24
CA ALA A 522 9.20 -22.03 -28.43
C ALA A 522 8.41 -23.05 -27.56
N SER A 523 8.34 -24.30 -28.02
CA SER A 523 7.65 -25.40 -27.35
C SER A 523 8.21 -25.72 -25.95
N GLY A 524 9.52 -25.64 -25.73
CA GLY A 524 10.11 -25.95 -24.42
C GLY A 524 9.72 -24.95 -23.33
N GLY A 525 9.71 -23.66 -23.67
CA GLY A 525 9.29 -22.59 -22.76
C GLY A 525 7.79 -22.57 -22.48
N LEU A 526 6.96 -22.84 -23.50
CA LEU A 526 5.51 -22.97 -23.34
C LEU A 526 5.13 -24.18 -22.46
N LEU A 527 5.86 -25.29 -22.59
CA LEU A 527 5.71 -26.44 -21.69
C LEU A 527 6.06 -26.06 -20.24
N PHE A 528 7.18 -25.36 -20.01
CA PHE A 528 7.52 -24.87 -18.66
C PHE A 528 6.40 -24.01 -18.07
N LEU A 529 5.88 -23.05 -18.84
CA LEU A 529 4.77 -22.20 -18.41
C LEU A 529 3.53 -23.02 -18.05
N GLY A 530 3.11 -23.93 -18.94
CA GLY A 530 1.96 -24.81 -18.71
C GLY A 530 2.10 -25.65 -17.43
N TYR A 531 3.29 -26.20 -17.18
CA TYR A 531 3.55 -26.99 -15.98
C TYR A 531 3.61 -26.16 -14.69
N THR A 532 4.24 -24.98 -14.73
CA THR A 532 4.26 -24.08 -13.56
C THR A 532 2.86 -23.62 -13.18
N LEU A 533 2.00 -23.31 -14.16
CA LEU A 533 0.59 -22.98 -13.91
C LEU A 533 -0.17 -24.18 -13.35
N LEU A 534 0.06 -25.39 -13.88
CA LEU A 534 -0.54 -26.62 -13.36
C LEU A 534 -0.15 -26.87 -11.89
N LEU A 535 1.09 -26.61 -11.49
CA LEU A 535 1.53 -26.76 -10.09
C LEU A 535 0.80 -25.80 -9.14
N VAL A 536 0.59 -24.55 -9.55
CA VAL A 536 -0.21 -23.59 -8.76
C VAL A 536 -1.66 -24.05 -8.69
N VAL A 537 -2.22 -24.53 -9.81
CA VAL A 537 -3.59 -25.10 -9.86
C VAL A 537 -3.72 -26.30 -8.92
N LEU A 538 -2.77 -27.24 -8.92
CA LEU A 538 -2.79 -28.40 -8.04
C LEU A 538 -2.61 -28.03 -6.57
N LEU A 539 -1.72 -27.08 -6.25
CA LEU A 539 -1.47 -26.66 -4.87
C LEU A 539 -2.67 -25.90 -4.30
N PHE A 540 -3.10 -24.83 -4.96
CA PHE A 540 -4.18 -23.99 -4.47
C PHE A 540 -5.55 -24.63 -4.67
N GLY A 541 -5.75 -25.35 -5.78
CA GLY A 541 -6.96 -26.12 -6.02
C GLY A 541 -7.11 -27.31 -5.07
N GLY A 542 -6.02 -28.01 -4.75
CA GLY A 542 -6.03 -29.11 -3.76
C GLY A 542 -6.30 -28.63 -2.33
N LEU A 543 -5.68 -27.52 -1.91
CA LEU A 543 -5.97 -26.88 -0.62
C LEU A 543 -7.43 -26.42 -0.53
N ARG A 544 -7.95 -25.80 -1.60
CA ARG A 544 -9.35 -25.35 -1.65
C ARG A 544 -10.33 -26.51 -1.72
N PHE A 545 -10.01 -27.61 -2.39
CA PHE A 545 -10.86 -28.82 -2.39
C PHE A 545 -10.99 -29.41 -0.98
N ALA A 546 -9.89 -29.44 -0.22
CA ALA A 546 -9.89 -29.84 1.19
C ALA A 546 -10.71 -28.87 2.06
N GLU A 547 -10.62 -27.56 1.81
CA GLU A 547 -11.47 -26.55 2.46
C GLU A 547 -12.96 -26.66 2.03
N HIS A 548 -13.27 -27.04 0.80
CA HIS A 548 -14.64 -27.07 0.28
C HIS A 548 -15.51 -28.16 0.94
N HIS A 549 -14.95 -29.33 1.22
CA HIS A 549 -15.67 -30.44 1.87
C HIS A 549 -16.05 -30.15 3.33
N SER A 550 -15.58 -29.01 3.86
CA SER A 550 -15.82 -28.56 5.21
C SER A 550 -17.01 -27.57 5.31
N GLU A 551 -17.47 -26.98 4.21
CA GLU A 551 -18.52 -25.93 4.22
C GLU A 551 -19.92 -26.50 3.92
N PRO A 552 -20.93 -26.33 4.80
CA PRO A 552 -22.32 -26.61 4.43
C PRO A 552 -22.79 -25.62 3.35
N ALA A 553 -23.56 -26.13 2.39
CA ALA A 553 -24.14 -25.37 1.29
C ALA A 553 -24.93 -24.14 1.77
N SER A 554 -24.65 -22.99 1.15
CA SER A 554 -25.28 -21.69 1.36
C SER A 554 -26.81 -21.74 1.19
N MET A 555 -27.58 -21.39 2.23
CA MET A 555 -28.95 -20.91 2.04
C MET A 555 -28.93 -19.39 1.86
N LEU A 556 -29.56 -18.92 0.78
CA LEU A 556 -29.80 -17.49 0.57
C LEU A 556 -30.60 -16.96 1.76
N THR A 557 -30.08 -16.00 2.49
CA THR A 557 -30.82 -15.35 3.58
C THR A 557 -31.90 -14.46 2.98
N ALA A 558 -33.16 -14.83 3.22
CA ALA A 558 -34.32 -14.09 2.74
C ALA A 558 -34.25 -12.63 3.18
N LYS A 559 -34.69 -11.71 2.32
CA LYS A 559 -34.81 -10.29 2.67
C LYS A 559 -35.73 -10.10 3.87
N VAL A 560 -35.26 -9.37 4.88
CA VAL A 560 -36.11 -8.90 5.97
C VAL A 560 -36.75 -7.58 5.56
N LYS A 561 -38.03 -7.42 5.88
CA LYS A 561 -38.74 -6.15 5.67
C LYS A 561 -38.06 -5.05 6.48
N ARG A 562 -37.62 -3.98 5.80
CA ARG A 562 -37.08 -2.77 6.41
C ARG A 562 -38.15 -1.69 6.46
N ASP A 563 -38.21 -0.98 7.58
CA ASP A 563 -39.04 0.21 7.74
C ASP A 563 -38.17 1.48 7.56
N LEU A 564 -38.82 2.60 7.24
CA LEU A 564 -38.17 3.92 7.08
C LEU A 564 -37.32 4.32 8.30
N LEU A 565 -37.81 3.98 9.50
CA LEU A 565 -37.06 3.91 10.75
C LEU A 565 -37.78 2.89 11.62
N THR A 566 -37.07 1.92 12.20
CA THR A 566 -37.72 0.84 12.94
C THR A 566 -38.53 1.39 14.11
N THR A 567 -39.80 0.99 14.17
CA THR A 567 -40.74 1.31 15.27
C THR A 567 -40.29 0.76 16.62
N LYS A 568 -39.28 -0.12 16.64
CA LYS A 568 -38.76 -0.83 17.82
C LYS A 568 -37.79 -0.01 18.67
N LEU A 569 -37.34 1.15 18.19
CA LEU A 569 -36.39 1.97 18.96
C LEU A 569 -37.01 2.55 20.23
N HIS A 570 -38.34 2.68 20.37
CA HIS A 570 -38.96 3.26 21.58
C HIS A 570 -40.21 2.53 22.08
N GLN A 571 -40.05 1.88 23.23
CA GLN A 571 -41.07 1.75 24.27
C GLN A 571 -40.81 2.75 25.43
N ARG A 572 -40.06 3.84 25.18
CA ARG A 572 -39.69 4.83 26.20
C ARG A 572 -39.87 6.25 25.66
N GLU A 573 -41.09 6.74 25.86
CA GLU A 573 -41.60 8.08 25.58
C GLU A 573 -40.99 9.12 26.54
N ASP A 574 -39.71 9.46 26.39
CA ASP A 574 -39.21 10.70 26.98
C ASP A 574 -38.83 11.67 25.85
N THR A 575 -39.84 12.40 25.40
CA THR A 575 -39.81 13.35 24.27
C THR A 575 -38.87 14.53 24.48
N SER A 576 -38.23 14.63 25.64
CA SER A 576 -37.31 15.72 26.04
C SER A 576 -35.83 15.41 25.81
N LYS A 577 -35.46 14.15 25.54
CA LYS A 577 -34.07 13.69 25.60
C LYS A 577 -33.35 13.72 24.25
N VAL A 578 -32.04 13.99 24.30
CA VAL A 578 -31.17 14.06 23.11
C VAL A 578 -31.02 12.68 22.45
N LEU A 579 -31.22 12.62 21.13
CA LEU A 579 -30.96 11.47 20.28
C LEU A 579 -29.62 11.62 19.57
N TYR A 580 -28.90 10.52 19.35
CA TYR A 580 -27.57 10.54 18.77
C TYR A 580 -27.54 9.87 17.40
N VAL A 581 -26.78 10.47 16.48
CA VAL A 581 -26.40 9.88 15.19
C VAL A 581 -24.89 9.95 15.06
N VAL A 582 -24.26 8.90 14.55
CA VAL A 582 -22.78 8.82 14.42
C VAL A 582 -22.42 8.72 12.95
N ALA A 583 -21.44 9.53 12.51
CA ALA A 583 -20.74 9.32 11.25
C ALA A 583 -19.28 8.96 11.55
N ALA A 584 -18.77 7.92 10.89
CA ALA A 584 -17.44 7.38 11.10
C ALA A 584 -16.63 7.39 9.80
N GLU A 585 -15.48 8.07 9.85
CA GLU A 585 -14.62 8.28 8.69
C GLU A 585 -13.94 7.00 8.19
N GLY A 586 -13.61 6.98 6.90
CA GLY A 586 -12.75 5.95 6.31
C GLY A 586 -11.29 6.08 6.70
N GLY A 587 -10.53 4.99 6.59
CA GLY A 587 -9.11 4.99 6.98
C GLY A 587 -8.43 3.63 7.20
N GLY A 588 -8.86 2.56 6.51
CA GLY A 588 -8.28 1.23 6.70
C GLY A 588 -8.45 0.67 8.13
N ILE A 589 -7.55 -0.21 8.56
CA ILE A 589 -7.68 -0.91 9.85
C ILE A 589 -7.66 0.03 11.06
N ARG A 590 -6.94 1.15 10.96
CA ARG A 590 -6.84 2.13 12.05
C ARG A 590 -8.17 2.80 12.34
N SER A 591 -8.90 3.19 11.29
CA SER A 591 -10.24 3.77 11.47
C SER A 591 -11.23 2.71 11.95
N ALA A 592 -11.08 1.46 11.50
CA ALA A 592 -11.90 0.36 11.99
C ALA A 592 -11.73 0.17 13.51
N TYR A 593 -10.49 0.11 13.99
CA TYR A 593 -10.24 -0.04 15.42
C TYR A 593 -10.67 1.20 16.23
N TRP A 594 -10.33 2.40 15.75
CA TRP A 594 -10.72 3.66 16.39
C TRP A 594 -12.24 3.81 16.49
N THR A 595 -12.96 3.55 15.41
CA THR A 595 -14.43 3.61 15.36
C THR A 595 -15.06 2.61 16.30
N ALA A 596 -14.62 1.35 16.27
CA ALA A 596 -15.12 0.33 17.18
C ALA A 596 -14.88 0.75 18.65
N LEU A 597 -13.68 1.21 18.98
CA LEU A 597 -13.30 1.61 20.33
C LEU A 597 -14.09 2.83 20.83
N MET A 598 -14.29 3.84 19.98
CA MET A 598 -15.10 5.03 20.33
C MET A 598 -16.57 4.67 20.55
N LEU A 599 -17.14 3.82 19.69
CA LEU A 599 -18.51 3.33 19.86
C LEU A 599 -18.65 2.50 21.15
N ALA A 600 -17.66 1.65 21.48
CA ALA A 600 -17.64 0.92 22.74
C ALA A 600 -17.55 1.86 23.95
N LYS A 601 -16.70 2.90 23.89
CA LYS A 601 -16.58 3.89 24.97
C LYS A 601 -17.88 4.68 25.17
N LEU A 602 -18.56 5.05 24.08
CA LEU A 602 -19.88 5.68 24.12
C LEU A 602 -20.95 4.73 24.69
N HIS A 603 -20.87 3.45 24.34
CA HIS A 603 -21.79 2.42 24.83
C HIS A 603 -21.65 2.18 26.34
N GLU A 604 -20.41 2.07 26.80
CA GLU A 604 -20.02 1.74 28.17
C GLU A 604 -19.92 2.99 29.07
N ALA A 605 -20.17 4.19 28.53
CA ALA A 605 -20.20 5.42 29.30
C ALA A 605 -21.23 5.36 30.45
N PRO A 606 -20.98 6.06 31.58
CA PRO A 606 -21.88 6.04 32.74
C PRO A 606 -23.35 6.31 32.35
N LYS A 607 -24.28 5.56 32.96
CA LYS A 607 -25.74 5.56 32.69
C LYS A 607 -26.19 4.96 31.34
N GLN A 608 -25.27 4.64 30.43
CA GLN A 608 -25.55 4.08 29.10
C GLN A 608 -26.57 4.90 28.29
N GLU A 609 -26.57 6.23 28.46
CA GLU A 609 -27.59 7.08 27.84
C GLU A 609 -27.44 7.18 26.33
N VAL A 610 -26.21 7.21 25.82
CA VAL A 610 -25.96 7.19 24.37
C VAL A 610 -26.33 5.84 23.78
N ALA A 611 -25.92 4.73 24.41
CA ALA A 611 -26.25 3.39 23.94
C ALA A 611 -27.76 3.20 23.69
N LYS A 612 -28.59 3.75 24.58
CA LYS A 612 -30.06 3.66 24.52
C LYS A 612 -30.71 4.64 23.54
N ARG A 613 -29.98 5.65 23.07
CA ARG A 613 -30.48 6.78 22.26
C ARG A 613 -29.72 6.97 20.94
N LEU A 614 -28.79 6.08 20.63
CA LEU A 614 -28.05 6.04 19.38
C LEU A 614 -28.93 5.41 18.31
N LEU A 615 -29.42 6.23 17.38
CA LEU A 615 -30.36 5.81 16.35
C LEU A 615 -29.64 5.09 15.21
N VAL A 616 -28.59 5.71 14.68
CA VAL A 616 -27.91 5.25 13.46
C VAL A 616 -26.42 5.53 13.51
N VAL A 617 -25.63 4.61 12.97
CA VAL A 617 -24.21 4.76 12.69
C VAL A 617 -24.00 4.65 11.18
N SER A 618 -23.50 5.72 10.57
CA SER A 618 -23.05 5.75 9.18
C SER A 618 -21.54 5.58 9.13
N GLY A 619 -21.07 4.61 8.34
CA GLY A 619 -19.65 4.30 8.22
C GLY A 619 -19.18 4.25 6.77
N VAL A 620 -17.92 4.61 6.57
CA VAL A 620 -17.21 4.53 5.28
C VAL A 620 -15.92 3.76 5.48
N SER A 621 -15.54 2.90 4.52
CA SER A 621 -14.26 2.18 4.54
C SER A 621 -13.98 1.49 5.90
N GLY A 622 -12.82 1.74 6.51
CA GLY A 622 -12.51 1.32 7.88
C GLY A 622 -13.60 1.64 8.91
N GLY A 623 -14.22 2.82 8.88
CA GLY A 623 -15.33 3.17 9.77
C GLY A 623 -16.55 2.27 9.63
N ALA A 624 -16.84 1.76 8.41
CA ALA A 624 -17.90 0.78 8.19
C ALA A 624 -17.57 -0.58 8.84
N LEU A 625 -16.32 -1.05 8.71
CA LEU A 625 -15.85 -2.26 9.39
C LEU A 625 -15.82 -2.10 10.92
N GLY A 626 -15.44 -0.93 11.43
CA GLY A 626 -15.48 -0.63 12.86
C GLY A 626 -16.89 -0.63 13.43
N ALA A 627 -17.86 -0.02 12.73
CA ALA A 627 -19.27 -0.06 13.10
C ALA A 627 -19.84 -1.49 13.09
N ALA A 628 -19.43 -2.30 12.11
CA ALA A 628 -19.82 -3.70 12.00
C ALA A 628 -19.21 -4.56 13.12
N ALA A 629 -17.93 -4.36 13.47
CA ALA A 629 -17.27 -5.03 14.59
C ALA A 629 -17.91 -4.65 15.93
N TYR A 630 -18.27 -3.38 16.12
CA TYR A 630 -19.01 -2.93 17.30
C TYR A 630 -20.38 -3.62 17.42
N ARG A 631 -21.17 -3.65 16.34
CA ARG A 631 -22.46 -4.39 16.34
C ARG A 631 -22.24 -5.88 16.62
N ALA A 632 -21.21 -6.48 16.05
CA ALA A 632 -20.89 -7.87 16.30
C ALA A 632 -20.60 -8.14 17.78
N CYS A 633 -19.81 -7.29 18.43
CA CYS A 633 -19.55 -7.38 19.86
C CYS A 633 -20.78 -7.09 20.73
N LEU A 634 -21.70 -6.21 20.32
CA LEU A 634 -22.99 -6.05 21.03
C LEU A 634 -23.83 -7.35 21.04
N ARG A 635 -23.77 -8.10 19.94
CA ARG A 635 -24.47 -9.39 19.80
C ARG A 635 -23.77 -10.52 20.54
N GLN A 636 -22.46 -10.38 20.78
CA GLN A 636 -21.65 -11.33 21.51
C GLN A 636 -21.62 -10.95 22.99
N GLN A 637 -22.66 -11.35 23.72
CA GLN A 637 -22.86 -10.98 25.14
C GLN A 637 -21.93 -11.76 26.12
N ASP A 638 -20.80 -12.28 25.65
CA ASP A 638 -19.89 -13.11 26.45
C ASP A 638 -18.89 -12.29 27.28
N ARG A 639 -18.67 -11.02 26.93
CA ARG A 639 -17.73 -10.10 27.58
C ARG A 639 -18.10 -8.64 27.31
N PRO A 640 -17.49 -7.65 28.01
CA PRO A 640 -17.65 -6.23 27.69
C PRO A 640 -17.33 -5.93 26.22
N VAL A 641 -18.03 -4.96 25.63
CA VAL A 641 -17.92 -4.63 24.20
C VAL A 641 -16.50 -4.16 23.87
N SER A 642 -15.91 -3.35 24.74
CA SER A 642 -14.52 -2.89 24.59
C SER A 642 -13.51 -4.04 24.65
N GLU A 643 -13.73 -5.04 25.50
CA GLU A 643 -12.86 -6.22 25.59
C GLU A 643 -12.98 -7.12 24.35
N CYS A 644 -14.20 -7.31 23.85
CA CYS A 644 -14.45 -8.03 22.58
C CYS A 644 -13.70 -7.37 21.41
N ILE A 645 -13.78 -6.05 21.30
CA ILE A 645 -13.08 -5.28 20.26
C ILE A 645 -11.57 -5.42 20.40
N LYS A 646 -11.01 -5.17 21.59
CA LYS A 646 -9.55 -5.28 21.82
C LYS A 646 -9.03 -6.68 21.49
N THR A 647 -9.75 -7.72 21.90
CA THR A 647 -9.37 -9.12 21.65
C THR A 647 -9.44 -9.49 20.18
N GLY A 648 -10.51 -9.09 19.48
CA GLY A 648 -10.68 -9.36 18.05
C GLY A 648 -9.57 -8.71 17.21
N PHE A 649 -9.30 -7.42 17.44
CA PHE A 649 -8.23 -6.71 16.72
C PHE A 649 -6.82 -7.19 17.10
N ALA A 650 -6.63 -7.77 18.28
CA ALA A 650 -5.33 -8.31 18.71
C ALA A 650 -4.94 -9.62 18.00
N THR A 651 -5.93 -10.36 17.49
CA THR A 651 -5.75 -11.73 16.98
C THR A 651 -5.90 -11.83 15.46
N MET A 652 -6.31 -10.75 14.80
CA MET A 652 -6.55 -10.74 13.35
C MET A 652 -5.31 -10.34 12.54
N ASP A 653 -5.06 -11.08 11.48
CA ASP A 653 -4.17 -10.71 10.38
C ASP A 653 -4.91 -10.88 9.05
N PRO A 654 -5.72 -9.90 8.64
CA PRO A 654 -6.51 -10.01 7.41
C PRO A 654 -5.68 -9.70 6.17
N LEU A 655 -4.46 -9.15 6.32
CA LEU A 655 -3.60 -8.74 5.21
C LEU A 655 -2.91 -9.95 4.58
N SER A 656 -2.35 -10.85 5.38
CA SER A 656 -1.63 -12.04 4.89
C SER A 656 -2.47 -12.88 3.91
N PRO A 657 -3.61 -13.48 4.32
CA PRO A 657 -4.37 -14.35 3.42
C PRO A 657 -5.01 -13.60 2.25
N MET A 658 -5.17 -12.28 2.34
CA MET A 658 -5.62 -11.44 1.22
C MET A 658 -4.52 -11.20 0.19
N LEU A 659 -3.27 -10.93 0.62
CA LEU A 659 -2.12 -10.77 -0.27
C LEU A 659 -1.77 -12.09 -0.95
N GLU A 660 -1.82 -13.21 -0.23
CA GLU A 660 -1.63 -14.54 -0.80
C GLU A 660 -2.67 -14.81 -1.90
N ALA A 661 -3.96 -14.61 -1.61
CA ALA A 661 -5.03 -14.81 -2.59
C ALA A 661 -4.91 -13.85 -3.79
N PHE A 662 -4.55 -12.59 -3.57
CA PHE A 662 -4.30 -11.63 -4.65
C PHE A 662 -3.17 -12.07 -5.58
N MET A 663 -2.04 -12.46 -5.00
CA MET A 663 -0.85 -12.79 -5.76
C MET A 663 -0.97 -14.16 -6.42
N MET A 664 -1.71 -15.10 -5.85
CA MET A 664 -1.77 -16.48 -6.35
C MET A 664 -3.13 -16.81 -6.95
N GLU A 665 -4.17 -16.88 -6.12
CA GLU A 665 -5.48 -17.45 -6.47
C GLU A 665 -6.22 -16.59 -7.52
N ASP A 666 -6.22 -15.28 -7.39
CA ASP A 666 -6.92 -14.38 -8.30
C ASP A 666 -6.36 -14.41 -9.73
N VAL A 667 -5.04 -14.60 -9.87
CA VAL A 667 -4.40 -14.71 -11.19
C VAL A 667 -4.86 -15.99 -11.89
N LEU A 668 -4.98 -17.10 -11.16
CA LEU A 668 -5.51 -18.35 -11.70
C LEU A 668 -7.01 -18.26 -12.02
N ALA A 669 -7.79 -17.65 -11.12
CA ALA A 669 -9.22 -17.46 -11.28
C ALA A 669 -9.59 -16.75 -12.59
N ARG A 670 -8.69 -15.89 -13.08
CA ARG A 670 -8.82 -15.14 -14.35
C ARG A 670 -8.50 -15.94 -15.62
N ILE A 671 -7.96 -17.15 -15.49
CA ILE A 671 -7.57 -18.00 -16.63
C ILE A 671 -8.51 -19.21 -16.74
N VAL A 672 -9.10 -19.68 -15.63
CA VAL A 672 -9.99 -20.85 -15.61
C VAL A 672 -11.39 -20.49 -16.13
N PRO A 673 -11.93 -21.15 -17.18
CA PRO A 673 -13.30 -20.90 -17.63
C PRO A 673 -14.36 -21.37 -16.62
N THR A 674 -15.31 -20.51 -16.30
CA THR A 674 -16.42 -20.76 -15.35
C THR A 674 -17.30 -21.94 -15.76
N SER A 675 -17.45 -22.20 -17.07
CA SER A 675 -18.34 -23.23 -17.63
C SER A 675 -17.86 -24.67 -17.40
N LEU A 676 -16.64 -24.85 -16.88
CA LEU A 676 -16.04 -26.17 -16.64
C LEU A 676 -16.25 -26.66 -15.19
N CYS A 677 -17.01 -25.92 -14.38
CA CYS A 677 -17.14 -26.17 -12.95
C CYS A 677 -18.58 -26.01 -12.47
N ASP A 678 -19.00 -26.89 -11.55
CA ASP A 678 -20.32 -26.82 -10.90
C ASP A 678 -20.28 -26.04 -9.57
N VAL A 679 -19.10 -25.57 -9.15
CA VAL A 679 -18.88 -24.83 -7.91
C VAL A 679 -18.66 -23.34 -8.17
N PRO A 680 -19.17 -22.43 -7.31
CA PRO A 680 -18.94 -20.99 -7.46
C PRO A 680 -17.45 -20.66 -7.60
N GLY A 681 -17.10 -19.88 -8.63
CA GLY A 681 -15.73 -19.47 -8.91
C GLY A 681 -14.75 -20.61 -9.19
N CYS A 682 -15.22 -21.82 -9.56
CA CYS A 682 -14.36 -22.99 -9.75
C CYS A 682 -13.51 -23.34 -8.50
N ALA A 683 -14.01 -23.05 -7.29
CA ALA A 683 -13.27 -23.13 -6.01
C ALA A 683 -12.10 -22.13 -5.86
N TYR A 684 -11.84 -21.29 -6.87
CA TYR A 684 -10.95 -20.14 -6.81
C TYR A 684 -11.78 -18.90 -6.49
N LEU A 685 -12.03 -18.71 -5.20
CA LEU A 685 -12.87 -17.63 -4.70
C LEU A 685 -12.05 -16.35 -4.59
N SER A 686 -12.72 -15.23 -4.84
CA SER A 686 -12.15 -13.89 -4.68
C SER A 686 -11.33 -13.75 -3.40
N ARG A 687 -10.19 -13.03 -3.48
CA ARG A 687 -9.41 -12.59 -2.29
C ARG A 687 -10.24 -11.83 -1.23
N ALA A 688 -11.49 -11.46 -1.54
CA ALA A 688 -12.52 -11.01 -0.60
C ALA A 688 -12.78 -12.00 0.55
N LEU A 689 -12.96 -13.27 0.21
CA LEU A 689 -13.42 -14.28 1.16
C LEU A 689 -12.40 -14.59 2.27
N PRO A 690 -11.10 -14.84 1.99
CA PRO A 690 -10.12 -15.02 3.06
C PRO A 690 -10.04 -13.82 4.01
N PHE A 691 -10.20 -12.59 3.49
CA PHE A 691 -10.32 -11.40 4.32
C PHE A 691 -11.55 -11.48 5.24
N GLU A 692 -12.75 -11.71 4.70
CA GLU A 692 -13.99 -11.80 5.48
C GLU A 692 -13.94 -12.93 6.53
N ARG A 693 -13.29 -14.07 6.23
CA ARG A 693 -13.10 -15.19 7.17
C ARG A 693 -12.28 -14.79 8.39
N VAL A 694 -11.21 -14.00 8.23
CA VAL A 694 -10.42 -13.50 9.37
C VAL A 694 -11.25 -12.58 10.26
N TRP A 695 -12.06 -11.71 9.67
CA TRP A 695 -12.99 -10.86 10.42
C TRP A 695 -14.05 -11.67 11.17
N ILE A 696 -14.61 -12.72 10.55
CA ILE A 696 -15.56 -13.62 11.20
C ILE A 696 -14.88 -14.40 12.34
N ALA A 697 -13.64 -14.85 12.16
CA ALA A 697 -12.90 -15.55 13.21
C ALA A 697 -12.66 -14.66 14.44
N ALA A 698 -12.36 -13.37 14.22
CA ALA A 698 -12.21 -12.37 15.27
C ALA A 698 -13.56 -11.94 15.88
N PHE A 699 -14.61 -11.82 15.07
CA PHE A 699 -15.93 -11.32 15.43
C PHE A 699 -17.03 -12.23 14.86
N ARG A 700 -17.33 -13.33 15.56
CA ARG A 700 -18.15 -14.46 15.07
C ARG A 700 -19.51 -14.04 14.49
N THR A 701 -20.16 -13.07 15.14
CA THR A 701 -21.49 -12.59 14.76
C THR A 701 -21.49 -11.72 13.49
N MET A 702 -20.33 -11.31 12.96
CA MET A 702 -20.24 -10.65 11.65
C MET A 702 -20.62 -11.57 10.48
N ALA A 703 -20.68 -12.90 10.70
CA ALA A 703 -21.22 -13.85 9.72
C ALA A 703 -22.75 -13.78 9.57
N GLN A 704 -23.45 -13.15 10.51
CA GLN A 704 -24.90 -12.98 10.45
C GLN A 704 -25.31 -11.96 9.37
N PRO A 705 -26.56 -12.01 8.86
CA PRO A 705 -27.08 -11.00 7.95
C PRO A 705 -26.99 -9.59 8.50
N LEU A 706 -26.76 -8.60 7.63
CA LEU A 706 -26.73 -7.19 8.00
C LEU A 706 -27.94 -6.83 8.87
N SER A 707 -29.16 -7.18 8.42
CA SER A 707 -30.46 -7.13 9.11
C SER A 707 -30.80 -5.83 9.90
N PRO A 708 -32.10 -5.49 10.04
CA PRO A 708 -32.53 -4.41 10.93
C PRO A 708 -32.00 -4.56 12.37
N ALA A 709 -31.82 -3.43 13.07
CA ALA A 709 -31.30 -3.41 14.43
C ALA A 709 -32.15 -4.20 15.45
N TRP A 710 -31.48 -4.90 16.37
CA TRP A 710 -32.12 -5.43 17.58
C TRP A 710 -32.32 -4.32 18.63
N PRO A 711 -33.20 -4.51 19.63
CA PRO A 711 -33.35 -3.54 20.71
C PRO A 711 -32.00 -3.24 21.40
N GLY A 712 -31.61 -1.97 21.44
CA GLY A 712 -30.33 -1.52 21.99
C GLY A 712 -29.15 -1.54 21.01
N GLU A 713 -29.37 -1.96 19.77
CA GLU A 713 -28.42 -1.78 18.66
C GLU A 713 -28.78 -0.55 17.84
N PRO A 714 -27.79 0.17 17.29
CA PRO A 714 -28.06 1.19 16.30
C PRO A 714 -28.40 0.58 14.94
N GLU A 715 -29.12 1.34 14.13
CA GLU A 715 -29.21 1.11 12.69
C GLU A 715 -27.86 1.41 12.02
N LEU A 716 -27.57 0.76 10.89
CA LEU A 716 -26.31 0.92 10.17
C LEU A 716 -26.55 1.43 8.75
N MET A 717 -25.68 2.35 8.32
CA MET A 717 -25.58 2.81 6.93
C MET A 717 -24.12 2.65 6.48
N LEU A 718 -23.82 1.62 5.69
CA LEU A 718 -22.45 1.33 5.24
C LEU A 718 -22.30 1.78 3.79
N ASN A 719 -21.39 2.71 3.52
CA ASN A 719 -21.37 3.45 2.26
C ASN A 719 -20.27 2.96 1.31
N SER A 720 -20.63 2.78 0.04
CA SER A 720 -19.76 2.39 -1.06
C SER A 720 -19.95 3.30 -2.27
N THR A 721 -19.08 3.20 -3.27
CA THR A 721 -19.13 4.01 -4.50
C THR A 721 -19.28 3.09 -5.71
N ALA A 722 -20.25 3.34 -6.58
CA ALA A 722 -20.36 2.61 -7.85
C ALA A 722 -19.24 3.02 -8.80
N VAL A 723 -18.51 2.04 -9.32
CA VAL A 723 -17.37 2.25 -10.21
C VAL A 723 -17.81 2.87 -11.53
N GLU A 724 -18.92 2.39 -12.10
CA GLU A 724 -19.35 2.77 -13.46
C GLU A 724 -20.00 4.15 -13.53
N THR A 725 -20.49 4.67 -12.41
CA THR A 725 -21.32 5.88 -12.39
C THR A 725 -20.83 6.94 -11.41
N GLY A 726 -20.01 6.57 -10.42
CA GLY A 726 -19.66 7.44 -9.30
C GLY A 726 -20.81 7.67 -8.32
N ASN A 727 -21.97 6.99 -8.48
CA ASN A 727 -23.07 7.11 -7.54
C ASN A 727 -22.67 6.55 -6.16
N ARG A 728 -23.20 7.15 -5.10
CA ARG A 728 -23.15 6.54 -3.77
C ARG A 728 -24.07 5.33 -3.73
N ASN A 729 -23.65 4.29 -3.02
CA ASN A 729 -24.39 3.05 -2.85
C ASN A 729 -24.33 2.67 -1.37
N THR A 730 -25.48 2.69 -0.69
CA THR A 730 -25.56 2.49 0.76
C THR A 730 -26.18 1.13 1.08
N PHE A 731 -25.49 0.35 1.91
CA PHE A 731 -26.04 -0.81 2.60
C PHE A 731 -26.70 -0.32 3.89
N SER A 732 -28.01 -0.11 3.83
CA SER A 732 -28.77 0.47 4.93
C SER A 732 -29.64 -0.58 5.63
N THR A 733 -29.68 -0.58 6.96
CA THR A 733 -30.64 -1.38 7.73
C THR A 733 -32.02 -0.73 7.81
N VAL A 734 -32.09 0.58 7.54
CA VAL A 734 -33.34 1.33 7.35
C VAL A 734 -33.68 1.45 5.87
N LYS A 735 -34.97 1.51 5.55
CA LYS A 735 -35.42 1.69 4.16
C LYS A 735 -35.19 3.13 3.73
N LEU A 736 -34.54 3.29 2.58
CA LEU A 736 -34.27 4.59 1.96
C LEU A 736 -35.26 4.82 0.81
N GLU A 737 -35.99 5.95 0.79
CA GLU A 737 -36.97 6.23 -0.27
C GLU A 737 -36.35 6.95 -1.48
N PRO A 738 -36.67 6.56 -2.73
CA PRO A 738 -36.00 7.05 -3.93
C PRO A 738 -36.09 8.56 -4.19
N TYR A 739 -37.12 9.25 -3.66
CA TYR A 739 -37.35 10.67 -3.91
C TYR A 739 -36.59 11.58 -2.94
N GLU A 740 -36.08 11.05 -1.83
CA GLU A 740 -35.39 11.83 -0.79
C GLU A 740 -33.88 11.95 -1.06
N ILE A 741 -33.36 11.20 -2.04
CA ILE A 741 -31.92 10.92 -2.10
C ILE A 741 -31.33 11.10 -3.52
N PRO A 742 -30.73 12.26 -3.82
CA PRO A 742 -29.99 12.45 -5.06
C PRO A 742 -28.81 11.46 -5.14
N THR A 743 -28.64 10.79 -6.28
CA THR A 743 -27.42 10.00 -6.61
C THR A 743 -27.02 8.90 -5.62
N ASN A 744 -27.94 8.43 -4.76
CA ASN A 744 -27.73 7.28 -3.87
C ASN A 744 -28.59 6.09 -4.32
N ASN A 745 -28.05 4.89 -4.18
CA ASN A 745 -28.79 3.64 -4.39
C ASN A 745 -28.82 2.83 -3.10
N ASP A 746 -30.01 2.39 -2.69
CA ASP A 746 -30.16 1.43 -1.61
C ASP A 746 -29.85 0.01 -2.14
N ILE A 747 -28.64 -0.46 -1.86
CA ILE A 747 -28.16 -1.74 -2.40
C ILE A 747 -29.00 -2.92 -1.90
N ILE A 748 -29.53 -2.86 -0.69
CA ILE A 748 -30.32 -3.96 -0.13
C ILE A 748 -31.64 -4.15 -0.91
N GLU A 749 -32.23 -3.08 -1.45
CA GLU A 749 -33.39 -3.21 -2.35
C GLU A 749 -33.02 -3.85 -3.69
N GLU A 750 -31.80 -3.67 -4.17
CA GLU A 750 -31.37 -4.18 -5.47
C GLU A 750 -30.97 -5.68 -5.47
N LEU A 751 -30.52 -6.19 -4.32
CA LEU A 751 -30.10 -7.58 -4.12
C LEU A 751 -31.29 -8.57 -4.03
N ASP A 752 -31.01 -9.87 -3.94
CA ASP A 752 -32.01 -10.94 -3.75
C ASP A 752 -32.16 -11.47 -2.33
N GLY A 753 -31.26 -11.06 -1.47
CA GLY A 753 -31.19 -11.51 -0.10
C GLY A 753 -30.43 -10.50 0.71
N GLU A 754 -30.19 -10.86 1.95
CA GLU A 754 -29.38 -10.03 2.83
C GLU A 754 -27.91 -10.47 2.78
N PRO A 755 -26.97 -9.56 2.46
CA PRO A 755 -25.56 -9.84 2.63
C PRO A 755 -25.24 -10.01 4.11
N ARG A 756 -24.15 -10.72 4.41
CA ARG A 756 -23.61 -10.76 5.78
C ARG A 756 -23.16 -9.38 6.21
N LEU A 757 -23.15 -9.14 7.52
CA LEU A 757 -22.67 -7.90 8.11
C LEU A 757 -21.21 -7.61 7.67
N VAL A 758 -20.33 -8.63 7.68
CA VAL A 758 -18.96 -8.50 7.17
C VAL A 758 -18.92 -8.17 5.68
N THR A 759 -19.75 -8.81 4.84
CA THR A 759 -19.73 -8.62 3.38
C THR A 759 -20.19 -7.22 3.01
N ALA A 760 -21.23 -6.70 3.68
CA ALA A 760 -21.69 -5.32 3.50
C ALA A 760 -20.63 -4.30 3.97
N ALA A 761 -20.02 -4.53 5.14
CA ALA A 761 -18.96 -3.67 5.66
C ALA A 761 -17.70 -3.69 4.78
N HIS A 762 -17.34 -4.87 4.26
CA HIS A 762 -16.20 -5.04 3.37
C HIS A 762 -16.46 -4.41 2.00
N ALA A 763 -17.68 -4.50 1.47
CA ALA A 763 -18.08 -3.79 0.24
C ALA A 763 -17.94 -2.27 0.37
N ALA A 764 -18.23 -1.71 1.56
CA ALA A 764 -17.98 -0.30 1.88
C ALA A 764 -16.48 0.05 2.03
N ALA A 765 -15.61 -0.97 2.15
CA ALA A 765 -14.18 -0.85 2.46
C ALA A 765 -13.26 -1.55 1.44
N ARG A 766 -13.67 -1.63 0.17
CA ARG A 766 -12.84 -2.19 -0.90
C ARG A 766 -11.73 -1.21 -1.30
N PHE A 767 -10.72 -1.09 -0.44
CA PHE A 767 -9.57 -0.23 -0.69
C PHE A 767 -8.89 -0.61 -2.02
N PRO A 768 -8.58 0.39 -2.88
CA PRO A 768 -8.04 0.18 -4.21
C PRO A 768 -6.87 -0.79 -4.28
N PHE A 769 -6.86 -1.58 -5.35
CA PHE A 769 -5.79 -2.52 -5.74
C PHE A 769 -5.61 -3.72 -4.79
N ILE A 770 -5.68 -3.53 -3.47
CA ILE A 770 -5.55 -4.61 -2.49
C ILE A 770 -6.84 -5.40 -2.38
N ASN A 771 -7.98 -4.73 -2.24
CA ASN A 771 -9.27 -5.40 -2.17
C ASN A 771 -9.88 -5.51 -3.58
N PRO A 772 -10.61 -6.60 -3.88
CA PRO A 772 -11.32 -6.75 -5.14
C PRO A 772 -12.60 -5.92 -5.08
N LEU A 773 -13.07 -5.45 -6.23
CA LEU A 773 -14.35 -4.75 -6.29
C LEU A 773 -15.49 -5.70 -5.89
N ALA A 774 -16.49 -5.18 -5.17
CA ALA A 774 -17.66 -5.98 -4.85
C ALA A 774 -18.63 -5.97 -6.04
N VAL A 775 -19.31 -7.09 -6.31
CA VAL A 775 -20.29 -7.14 -7.40
C VAL A 775 -21.70 -7.23 -6.82
N ALA A 776 -22.50 -6.20 -7.08
CA ALA A 776 -23.92 -6.16 -6.75
C ALA A 776 -24.75 -6.59 -7.96
N LYS A 777 -25.55 -7.65 -7.78
CA LYS A 777 -26.43 -8.22 -8.80
C LYS A 777 -27.75 -8.68 -8.18
N GLY A 778 -28.87 -8.44 -8.87
CA GLY A 778 -30.22 -8.87 -8.46
C GLY A 778 -30.77 -10.05 -9.28
N PRO A 779 -32.04 -10.45 -9.05
CA PRO A 779 -32.61 -11.72 -9.51
C PRO A 779 -32.92 -11.68 -10.99
N GLY A 780 -32.33 -12.60 -11.75
CA GLY A 780 -32.54 -12.65 -13.20
C GLY A 780 -32.14 -11.36 -13.92
N LYS A 781 -31.52 -10.40 -13.22
CA LYS A 781 -31.04 -9.15 -13.80
C LYS A 781 -29.73 -9.45 -14.52
N LYS A 782 -29.69 -9.11 -15.80
CA LYS A 782 -28.43 -9.05 -16.56
C LYS A 782 -27.54 -7.91 -16.06
N ASP A 783 -28.15 -6.88 -15.49
CA ASP A 783 -27.45 -5.72 -14.94
C ASP A 783 -26.82 -6.04 -13.58
N PHE A 784 -25.54 -5.70 -13.47
CA PHE A 784 -24.75 -5.73 -12.25
C PHE A 784 -23.92 -4.43 -12.22
N ARG A 785 -23.36 -4.11 -11.05
CA ARG A 785 -22.44 -2.98 -10.88
C ARG A 785 -21.29 -3.35 -9.96
N HIS A 786 -20.17 -2.66 -10.12
CA HIS A 786 -19.04 -2.80 -9.22
C HIS A 786 -19.08 -1.73 -8.14
N LEU A 787 -18.80 -2.14 -6.90
CA LEU A 787 -18.71 -1.26 -5.75
C LEU A 787 -17.25 -1.19 -5.28
N ALA A 788 -16.75 0.04 -5.24
CA ALA A 788 -15.47 0.42 -4.64
C ALA A 788 -15.70 1.07 -3.27
N ASP A 789 -14.59 1.34 -2.57
CA ASP A 789 -14.58 2.05 -1.29
C ASP A 789 -15.48 3.32 -1.29
N GLY A 790 -16.25 3.52 -0.21
CA GLY A 790 -17.09 4.71 -0.07
C GLY A 790 -16.32 6.02 0.01
N GLY A 791 -15.04 5.98 0.41
CA GLY A 791 -14.15 7.13 0.54
C GLY A 791 -13.83 7.81 -0.79
N TYR A 792 -14.10 7.15 -1.93
CA TYR A 792 -14.07 7.81 -3.24
C TYR A 792 -15.10 8.92 -3.35
N TYR A 793 -16.32 8.69 -2.85
CA TYR A 793 -17.42 9.65 -2.91
C TYR A 793 -17.42 10.60 -1.69
N ASP A 794 -17.46 10.03 -0.49
CA ASP A 794 -17.49 10.76 0.78
C ASP A 794 -16.76 9.95 1.84
N ASN A 795 -15.63 10.46 2.33
CA ASN A 795 -14.87 9.79 3.39
C ASN A 795 -15.44 10.02 4.80
N SER A 796 -16.37 10.96 4.99
CA SER A 796 -16.91 11.34 6.30
C SER A 796 -18.06 10.45 6.79
N GLY A 797 -18.84 9.90 5.88
CA GLY A 797 -20.09 9.18 6.18
C GLY A 797 -21.26 10.12 6.55
N VAL A 798 -21.03 11.43 6.63
CA VAL A 798 -22.06 12.42 6.98
C VAL A 798 -23.10 12.56 5.88
N THR A 799 -22.70 12.42 4.61
CA THR A 799 -23.62 12.58 3.48
C THR A 799 -24.77 11.58 3.57
N ALA A 800 -24.51 10.36 4.05
CA ALA A 800 -25.56 9.33 4.18
C ALA A 800 -26.52 9.63 5.33
N LEU A 801 -26.04 10.20 6.43
CA LEU A 801 -26.91 10.68 7.51
C LEU A 801 -27.76 11.88 7.07
N ALA A 802 -27.22 12.72 6.19
CA ALA A 802 -27.93 13.87 5.66
C ALA A 802 -29.22 13.45 4.94
N ASP A 803 -29.16 12.34 4.19
CA ASP A 803 -30.31 11.77 3.49
C ASP A 803 -31.43 11.34 4.45
N LEU A 804 -31.06 10.79 5.62
CA LEU A 804 -32.01 10.27 6.61
C LEU A 804 -32.52 11.36 7.58
N MET A 805 -31.86 12.52 7.62
CA MET A 805 -32.17 13.58 8.58
C MET A 805 -33.59 14.14 8.47
N PRO A 806 -34.17 14.36 7.26
CA PRO A 806 -35.57 14.76 7.13
C PRO A 806 -36.53 13.77 7.80
N THR A 807 -36.35 12.47 7.56
CA THR A 807 -37.17 11.40 8.14
C THR A 807 -37.02 11.35 9.67
N ILE A 808 -35.80 11.47 10.19
CA ILE A 808 -35.55 11.50 11.65
C ILE A 808 -36.23 12.72 12.28
N ARG A 809 -36.11 13.91 11.67
CA ARG A 809 -36.74 15.14 12.18
C ARG A 809 -38.26 15.08 12.12
N GLU A 810 -38.82 14.50 11.07
CA GLU A 810 -40.27 14.31 10.97
C GLU A 810 -40.77 13.33 12.05
N ARG A 811 -40.02 12.27 12.33
CA ARG A 811 -40.39 11.25 13.31
C ARG A 811 -40.17 11.69 14.76
N TYR A 812 -39.13 12.48 15.03
CA TYR A 812 -38.70 12.89 16.38
C TYR A 812 -38.66 14.41 16.54
N LYS A 813 -39.74 15.09 16.14
CA LYS A 813 -39.85 16.57 16.11
C LYS A 813 -39.49 17.28 17.42
N THR A 814 -39.70 16.61 18.55
CA THR A 814 -39.52 17.17 19.90
C THR A 814 -38.14 16.90 20.49
N ASN A 815 -37.37 15.96 19.92
CA ASN A 815 -36.09 15.54 20.48
C ASN A 815 -34.93 16.31 19.83
N PRO A 816 -33.99 16.87 20.63
CA PRO A 816 -32.74 17.39 20.08
C PRO A 816 -31.91 16.26 19.45
N ILE A 817 -31.27 16.52 18.30
CA ILE A 817 -30.44 15.53 17.59
C ILE A 817 -28.97 15.96 17.64
N ARG A 818 -28.10 15.07 18.12
CA ARG A 818 -26.65 15.27 18.24
C ARG A 818 -25.91 14.44 17.19
N LEU A 819 -25.09 15.08 16.38
CA LEU A 819 -24.18 14.40 15.45
C LEU A 819 -22.83 14.16 16.13
N ILE A 820 -22.37 12.91 16.16
CA ILE A 820 -21.01 12.55 16.59
C ILE A 820 -20.21 12.16 15.34
N LEU A 821 -19.07 12.82 15.14
CA LEU A 821 -18.12 12.56 14.06
C LEU A 821 -16.92 11.81 14.63
N ILE A 822 -16.72 10.56 14.24
CA ILE A 822 -15.51 9.81 14.56
C ILE A 822 -14.53 9.99 13.41
N ARG A 823 -13.38 10.63 13.69
CA ARG A 823 -12.44 11.05 12.66
C ARG A 823 -11.07 10.39 12.75
N ASN A 824 -10.49 10.17 11.59
CA ASN A 824 -9.20 9.53 11.37
C ASN A 824 -8.15 10.63 11.09
N GLY A 825 -7.47 11.11 12.14
CA GLY A 825 -6.06 11.57 12.09
C GLY A 825 -5.66 12.71 11.16
N GLN A 826 -6.58 13.34 10.43
CA GLN A 826 -6.32 14.54 9.63
C GLN A 826 -7.27 15.61 10.14
N PRO A 827 -6.82 16.49 11.06
CA PRO A 827 -7.55 17.72 11.24
C PRO A 827 -7.58 18.41 9.87
N VAL A 828 -8.75 18.87 9.46
CA VAL A 828 -8.86 19.69 8.25
C VAL A 828 -7.96 20.91 8.46
N ALA A 829 -6.83 20.96 7.76
CA ALA A 829 -5.72 21.87 8.04
C ALA A 829 -6.15 23.35 8.01
N ASP A 830 -7.14 23.66 7.19
CA ASP A 830 -7.74 24.98 7.08
C ASP A 830 -8.67 25.31 8.26
N CYS A 831 -9.38 24.30 8.78
CA CYS A 831 -10.26 24.48 9.92
C CYS A 831 -9.57 24.60 11.26
N GLU A 832 -8.42 23.98 11.48
CA GLU A 832 -7.65 24.26 12.71
C GLU A 832 -7.06 25.67 12.73
N LYS A 833 -6.60 26.18 11.58
CA LYS A 833 -6.17 27.59 11.46
C LYS A 833 -7.34 28.53 11.73
N LYS A 834 -8.54 28.23 11.20
CA LYS A 834 -9.76 29.02 11.40
C LYS A 834 -10.43 28.80 12.78
N ARG A 835 -10.20 27.69 13.48
CA ARG A 835 -10.77 27.40 14.81
C ARG A 835 -10.32 28.39 15.89
N ARG A 836 -9.17 29.04 15.69
CA ARG A 836 -8.73 30.17 16.54
C ARG A 836 -9.57 31.44 16.32
N LEU A 837 -10.37 31.50 15.25
CA LEU A 837 -11.11 32.68 14.77
C LEU A 837 -12.63 32.44 14.68
N ALA A 838 -13.11 31.19 14.59
CA ALA A 838 -14.54 30.84 14.50
C ALA A 838 -14.87 29.46 15.13
N PRO A 839 -16.11 29.22 15.58
CA PRO A 839 -16.59 27.90 16.01
C PRO A 839 -16.39 26.81 14.93
N LEU A 840 -16.10 25.57 15.35
CA LEU A 840 -15.89 24.43 14.43
C LEU A 840 -17.03 24.24 13.43
N ALA A 841 -18.27 24.46 13.88
CA ALA A 841 -19.45 24.41 13.03
C ALA A 841 -19.40 25.45 11.90
N ASP A 842 -18.92 26.66 12.16
CA ASP A 842 -18.82 27.73 11.17
C ASP A 842 -17.66 27.52 10.20
N CYS A 843 -16.58 26.85 10.64
CA CYS A 843 -15.53 26.45 9.72
C CYS A 843 -16.00 25.37 8.74
N LEU A 844 -16.62 24.30 9.25
CA LEU A 844 -17.16 23.22 8.41
C LEU A 844 -18.22 23.74 7.43
N LYS A 845 -18.97 24.79 7.80
CA LYS A 845 -19.90 25.50 6.90
C LYS A 845 -19.18 26.30 5.80
N ASN A 846 -18.05 26.91 6.07
CA ASN A 846 -17.32 27.75 5.10
C ASN A 846 -16.50 26.92 4.09
N GLU A 847 -16.19 25.67 4.42
CA GLU A 847 -15.65 24.72 3.46
C GLU A 847 -16.72 24.06 2.59
N ALA A 848 -18.01 24.25 2.93
CA ALA A 848 -19.11 23.89 2.06
C ALA A 848 -19.13 24.85 0.86
N PRO A 849 -19.11 24.38 -0.39
CA PRO A 849 -19.21 25.26 -1.55
C PRO A 849 -20.53 26.04 -1.52
N ALA A 850 -20.46 27.33 -1.88
CA ALA A 850 -21.62 28.21 -1.95
C ALA A 850 -22.67 27.66 -2.94
N HIS A 851 -23.89 27.46 -2.45
CA HIS A 851 -25.05 27.03 -3.24
C HIS A 851 -25.35 28.02 -4.39
N GLN A 852 -25.20 27.57 -5.64
CA GLN A 852 -26.02 28.04 -6.76
C GLN A 852 -26.88 26.86 -7.25
N ASP A 853 -28.18 27.13 -7.36
CA ASP A 853 -29.26 26.33 -7.94
C ASP A 853 -29.75 25.07 -7.20
N ARG A 854 -30.72 25.30 -6.30
CA ARG A 854 -31.66 24.28 -5.81
C ARG A 854 -32.64 23.78 -6.88
N ASP A 855 -32.83 24.53 -7.96
CA ASP A 855 -33.94 24.25 -8.89
C ASP A 855 -33.59 23.22 -9.99
N ASN A 856 -32.33 22.78 -10.11
CA ASN A 856 -31.86 21.95 -11.22
C ASN A 856 -31.31 20.55 -10.89
N ALA A 857 -31.37 20.03 -9.65
CA ALA A 857 -30.67 18.78 -9.33
C ALA A 857 -31.42 17.78 -8.44
N LEU A 858 -32.67 17.43 -8.80
CA LEU A 858 -33.17 16.07 -8.54
C LEU A 858 -32.64 15.14 -9.65
N MET A 859 -31.33 14.90 -9.66
CA MET A 859 -30.75 13.95 -10.62
C MET A 859 -30.98 12.53 -10.12
N GLN A 860 -31.71 11.75 -10.92
CA GLN A 860 -31.81 10.31 -10.71
C GLN A 860 -30.41 9.69 -10.79
N PRO A 861 -30.14 8.59 -10.05
CA PRO A 861 -28.88 7.88 -10.15
C PRO A 861 -28.57 7.53 -11.62
N LEU A 862 -27.35 7.86 -12.07
CA LEU A 862 -26.90 7.46 -13.39
C LEU A 862 -26.98 5.94 -13.53
N LYS A 863 -27.46 5.47 -14.68
CA LYS A 863 -27.55 4.04 -15.00
C LYS A 863 -26.56 3.73 -16.10
N THR A 864 -25.48 3.06 -15.73
CA THR A 864 -24.52 2.48 -16.67
C THR A 864 -24.37 1.01 -16.33
N PRO A 865 -24.50 0.08 -17.30
CA PRO A 865 -24.30 -1.34 -17.04
C PRO A 865 -22.84 -1.61 -16.62
N GLY A 866 -22.66 -2.63 -15.78
CA GLY A 866 -21.36 -3.06 -15.29
C GLY A 866 -20.40 -3.44 -16.41
N GLN A 867 -19.14 -2.98 -16.32
CA GLN A 867 -18.09 -3.34 -17.27
C GLN A 867 -17.26 -4.52 -16.76
N THR A 868 -17.10 -5.56 -17.56
CA THR A 868 -16.30 -6.74 -17.18
C THR A 868 -14.82 -6.64 -17.55
N PHE A 869 -14.45 -5.75 -18.48
CA PHE A 869 -13.09 -5.64 -18.98
C PHE A 869 -12.15 -5.04 -17.95
N TYR A 870 -11.29 -5.88 -17.35
CA TYR A 870 -10.27 -5.46 -16.39
C TYR A 870 -10.81 -4.59 -15.24
N ALA A 871 -12.03 -4.90 -14.78
CA ALA A 871 -12.75 -4.11 -13.79
C ALA A 871 -11.93 -3.83 -12.53
N ASP A 872 -11.26 -4.81 -11.91
CA ASP A 872 -10.43 -4.53 -10.72
C ASP A 872 -9.19 -3.66 -10.99
N ALA A 873 -8.66 -3.68 -12.22
CA ALA A 873 -7.45 -2.94 -12.56
C ALA A 873 -7.77 -1.48 -12.94
N PHE A 874 -8.81 -1.28 -13.74
CA PHE A 874 -9.24 0.05 -14.20
C PHE A 874 -10.37 0.65 -13.37
N GLY A 875 -11.05 -0.13 -12.53
CA GLY A 875 -12.15 0.32 -11.71
C GLY A 875 -11.74 1.37 -10.69
N PRO A 876 -10.63 1.22 -9.92
CA PRO A 876 -10.16 2.27 -9.03
C PRO A 876 -9.89 3.63 -9.73
N PRO A 877 -9.13 3.72 -10.85
CA PRO A 877 -8.97 4.98 -11.56
C PRO A 877 -10.26 5.44 -12.24
N ALA A 878 -11.11 4.54 -12.75
CA ALA A 878 -12.42 4.89 -13.31
C ALA A 878 -13.36 5.50 -12.26
N THR A 879 -13.36 4.97 -11.04
CA THR A 879 -14.12 5.50 -9.91
C THR A 879 -13.66 6.92 -9.58
N LEU A 880 -12.34 7.14 -9.52
CA LEU A 880 -11.77 8.47 -9.30
C LEU A 880 -12.21 9.44 -10.40
N LEU A 881 -12.15 9.02 -11.66
CA LEU A 881 -12.55 9.83 -12.81
C LEU A 881 -14.05 10.17 -12.77
N HIS A 882 -14.91 9.18 -12.54
CA HIS A 882 -16.36 9.38 -12.50
C HIS A 882 -16.78 10.28 -11.33
N VAL A 883 -16.16 10.14 -10.16
CA VAL A 883 -16.39 11.06 -9.04
C VAL A 883 -15.81 12.46 -9.32
N SER A 884 -14.73 12.58 -10.10
CA SER A 884 -14.08 13.87 -10.42
C SER A 884 -14.69 14.65 -11.59
N GLY A 885 -15.35 13.99 -12.54
CA GLY A 885 -15.87 14.60 -13.77
C GLY A 885 -17.38 14.88 -13.72
N VAL A 886 -18.20 13.83 -13.56
CA VAL A 886 -19.68 13.91 -13.68
C VAL A 886 -20.37 13.74 -12.31
N GLY A 887 -19.77 12.97 -11.40
CA GLY A 887 -20.06 12.97 -9.96
C GLY A 887 -19.48 14.17 -9.20
N ALA A 888 -18.85 15.12 -9.92
CA ALA A 888 -18.31 16.36 -9.36
C ALA A 888 -19.38 17.24 -8.68
N HIS A 889 -20.66 17.06 -9.02
CA HIS A 889 -21.78 17.69 -8.33
C HIS A 889 -22.16 17.01 -7.00
N GLY A 890 -21.76 15.74 -6.80
CA GLY A 890 -21.92 14.97 -5.56
C GLY A 890 -20.84 15.21 -4.51
N ARG A 891 -19.82 16.05 -4.81
CA ARG A 891 -18.84 16.55 -3.81
C ARG A 891 -19.39 17.68 -2.92
N GLN A 892 -20.57 18.18 -3.26
CA GLN A 892 -21.26 19.29 -2.58
C GLN A 892 -22.03 18.95 -1.28
N PRO A 893 -22.48 17.70 -0.98
CA PRO A 893 -23.48 17.52 0.07
C PRO A 893 -22.97 17.49 1.52
N ALA A 894 -21.73 17.07 1.81
CA ALA A 894 -21.25 16.94 3.20
C ALA A 894 -21.28 18.29 3.96
N GLY A 895 -20.86 19.36 3.29
CA GLY A 895 -20.99 20.72 3.81
C GLY A 895 -22.44 21.22 3.82
N SER A 896 -23.24 20.85 2.81
CA SER A 896 -24.67 21.21 2.75
C SER A 896 -25.50 20.53 3.84
N ALA A 897 -25.15 19.33 4.29
CA ALA A 897 -25.84 18.60 5.36
C ALA A 897 -25.76 19.32 6.71
N LEU A 898 -24.60 19.91 7.01
CA LEU A 898 -24.39 20.82 8.14
C LEU A 898 -25.11 22.16 7.90
N TRP A 899 -25.16 22.64 6.65
CA TRP A 899 -25.86 23.86 6.25
C TRP A 899 -27.39 23.76 6.36
N TYR A 900 -27.99 22.58 6.12
CA TYR A 900 -29.42 22.30 6.33
C TYR A 900 -29.85 22.40 7.80
N SER A 901 -28.92 22.56 8.73
CA SER A 901 -29.22 22.89 10.13
C SER A 901 -29.54 24.38 10.37
N ASP A 902 -29.23 25.30 9.46
CA ASP A 902 -28.84 26.64 9.92
C ASP A 902 -29.89 27.75 9.83
N LYS A 903 -30.99 27.64 9.08
CA LYS A 903 -31.77 28.88 8.84
C LYS A 903 -32.76 29.32 9.93
N LYS A 904 -33.45 28.45 10.68
CA LYS A 904 -34.45 28.90 11.69
C LYS A 904 -34.81 27.95 12.86
N ASP A 905 -34.14 26.81 13.05
CA ASP A 905 -34.62 25.75 13.97
C ASP A 905 -33.88 25.77 15.34
N PRO A 906 -34.59 25.86 16.48
CA PRO A 906 -34.03 25.65 17.83
C PRO A 906 -33.35 24.29 18.04
N ASN A 907 -33.68 23.27 17.23
CA ASN A 907 -33.13 21.90 17.30
C ASN A 907 -31.79 21.71 16.54
N LYS A 908 -30.82 22.64 16.71
CA LYS A 908 -29.53 22.64 15.99
C LYS A 908 -28.80 21.29 16.04
N LEU A 909 -28.35 20.80 14.88
CA LEU A 909 -27.45 19.64 14.79
C LEU A 909 -26.05 20.08 15.24
N GLN A 910 -25.73 19.94 16.53
CA GLN A 910 -24.41 20.30 17.04
C GLN A 910 -23.43 19.14 16.84
N PRO A 911 -22.36 19.30 16.04
CA PRO A 911 -21.36 18.25 15.86
C PRO A 911 -20.47 18.13 17.10
N CYS A 912 -20.27 16.92 17.58
CA CYS A 912 -19.18 16.56 18.48
C CYS A 912 -18.16 15.74 17.69
N THR A 913 -16.86 16.00 17.88
CA THR A 913 -15.81 15.24 17.18
C THR A 913 -15.05 14.35 18.15
N LEU A 914 -14.81 13.10 17.74
CA LEU A 914 -13.99 12.10 18.40
C LEU A 914 -12.79 11.82 17.51
N ASP A 915 -11.75 12.62 17.70
CA ASP A 915 -10.61 12.70 16.81
C ASP A 915 -9.50 11.75 17.24
N GLN A 916 -9.06 10.89 16.32
CA GLN A 916 -7.76 10.25 16.44
C GLN A 916 -6.68 11.34 16.28
N GLU A 917 -5.76 11.46 17.22
CA GLU A 917 -4.69 12.46 17.11
C GLU A 917 -3.69 12.06 16.00
N SER A 918 -3.35 13.04 15.15
CA SER A 918 -2.30 12.92 14.12
C SER A 918 -0.87 12.95 14.68
N SER A 919 -0.74 13.25 15.97
CA SER A 919 0.52 13.62 16.62
C SER A 919 1.56 12.50 16.64
N VAL A 920 1.17 11.26 16.32
CA VAL A 920 2.06 10.12 16.21
C VAL A 920 1.67 9.29 14.97
N ASN A 921 2.41 9.42 13.87
CA ASN A 921 2.29 8.61 12.63
C ASN A 921 2.59 7.10 12.83
N LEU A 922 2.44 6.58 14.05
CA LEU A 922 2.63 5.16 14.41
C LEU A 922 1.53 4.26 13.84
N VAL A 923 0.42 4.83 13.39
CA VAL A 923 -0.78 4.06 13.04
C VAL A 923 -0.99 4.11 11.52
N PRO A 924 -0.65 3.04 10.77
CA PRO A 924 -0.69 3.04 9.31
C PRO A 924 -2.12 2.94 8.77
N LEU A 925 -2.28 3.28 7.49
CA LEU A 925 -3.54 3.16 6.75
C LEU A 925 -3.83 1.72 6.26
N GLY A 926 -2.93 0.77 6.55
CA GLY A 926 -2.99 -0.60 6.02
C GLY A 926 -4.09 -1.49 6.61
N TRP A 927 -4.01 -2.79 6.31
CA TRP A 927 -4.93 -3.81 6.85
C TRP A 927 -4.37 -4.63 8.02
N TYR A 928 -3.16 -4.32 8.49
CA TYR A 928 -2.56 -4.95 9.66
C TYR A 928 -2.25 -3.91 10.73
N LEU A 929 -2.50 -4.23 12.00
CA LEU A 929 -2.34 -3.31 13.12
C LEU A 929 -1.49 -3.95 14.22
N SER A 930 -0.28 -3.42 14.41
CA SER A 930 0.64 -3.90 15.44
C SER A 930 0.12 -3.67 16.86
N GLU A 931 0.62 -4.42 17.84
CA GLU A 931 0.31 -4.18 19.26
C GLU A 931 0.62 -2.74 19.68
N SER A 932 1.70 -2.18 19.15
CA SER A 932 2.17 -0.81 19.39
C SER A 932 1.19 0.22 18.88
N ALA A 933 0.71 0.06 17.65
CA ALA A 933 -0.31 0.92 17.09
C ALA A 933 -1.65 0.79 17.84
N ARG A 934 -2.04 -0.43 18.26
CA ARG A 934 -3.25 -0.63 19.09
C ARG A 934 -3.16 0.07 20.42
N LEU A 935 -2.07 -0.12 21.17
CA LEU A 935 -1.87 0.52 22.47
C LEU A 935 -1.82 2.05 22.36
N ALA A 936 -1.23 2.59 21.28
CA ALA A 936 -1.25 4.02 21.02
C ALA A 936 -2.68 4.56 20.81
N LEU A 937 -3.49 3.86 20.02
CA LEU A 937 -4.90 4.21 19.85
C LEU A 937 -5.69 4.09 21.16
N GLU A 938 -5.42 3.09 21.99
CA GLU A 938 -6.05 2.94 23.30
C GLU A 938 -5.66 4.07 24.27
N GLN A 939 -4.39 4.49 24.28
CA GLN A 939 -3.94 5.63 25.09
C GLN A 939 -4.61 6.93 24.64
N GLN A 940 -4.72 7.16 23.34
CA GLN A 940 -5.47 8.31 22.80
C GLN A 940 -6.94 8.24 23.19
N ALA A 941 -7.57 7.08 22.99
CA ALA A 941 -8.97 6.83 23.33
C ALA A 941 -9.26 7.11 24.80
N ASN A 942 -8.35 6.78 25.72
CA ASN A 942 -8.50 7.05 27.15
C ASN A 942 -8.53 8.55 27.46
N LYS A 943 -7.77 9.37 26.71
CA LYS A 943 -7.72 10.83 26.87
C LYS A 943 -8.93 11.57 26.26
N VAL A 944 -9.68 10.92 25.38
CA VAL A 944 -10.89 11.51 24.77
C VAL A 944 -11.93 11.82 25.85
N ASP A 945 -12.22 13.11 26.05
CA ASP A 945 -13.27 13.57 26.94
C ASP A 945 -14.64 13.46 26.26
N LEU A 946 -15.44 12.50 26.73
CA LEU A 946 -16.81 12.31 26.26
C LEU A 946 -17.78 13.36 26.81
N SER A 947 -17.44 14.07 27.89
CA SER A 947 -18.35 15.00 28.56
C SER A 947 -18.86 16.09 27.62
N ALA A 948 -18.00 16.57 26.71
CA ALA A 948 -18.37 17.52 25.67
C ALA A 948 -19.46 16.95 24.76
N CYS A 949 -19.41 15.68 24.36
CA CYS A 949 -20.44 15.05 23.53
C CYS A 949 -21.73 14.74 24.30
N LEU A 950 -21.62 14.51 25.62
CA LEU A 950 -22.68 13.98 26.49
C LEU A 950 -23.47 15.04 27.27
N LYS A 951 -23.04 16.31 27.33
CA LYS A 951 -23.75 17.37 28.05
C LYS A 951 -25.21 17.51 27.55
N GLU A 952 -26.17 17.43 28.47
CA GLU A 952 -27.59 17.71 28.20
C GLU A 952 -27.76 19.18 27.81
N PHE A 953 -28.61 19.43 26.82
CA PHE A 953 -28.81 20.75 26.24
C PHE A 953 -29.63 21.63 27.20
N THR A 954 -29.09 22.77 27.60
CA THR A 954 -29.88 23.88 28.12
C THR A 954 -30.15 24.86 26.97
N PRO A 955 -31.40 25.02 26.52
CA PRO A 955 -31.73 25.85 25.35
C PRO A 955 -31.32 27.33 25.45
N ASP A 956 -30.96 27.81 26.65
CA ASP A 956 -30.66 29.23 26.92
C ASP A 956 -29.20 29.52 27.33
N ALA A 957 -28.26 28.56 27.27
CA ALA A 957 -26.87 28.86 27.62
C ALA A 957 -26.15 29.61 26.47
N PRO A 958 -25.70 30.86 26.68
CA PRO A 958 -24.86 31.54 25.70
C PRO A 958 -23.60 30.71 25.46
N VAL A 959 -23.18 30.61 24.20
CA VAL A 959 -21.93 29.95 23.80
C VAL A 959 -20.76 30.76 24.38
N THR A 960 -20.42 30.51 25.64
CA THR A 960 -19.19 31.03 26.23
C THR A 960 -18.08 30.05 25.90
N ALA A 961 -17.08 30.57 25.18
CA ALA A 961 -15.84 29.88 24.91
C ALA A 961 -15.13 29.56 26.24
N ALA A 962 -15.28 28.34 26.73
CA ALA A 962 -14.47 27.82 27.82
C ALA A 962 -13.29 27.02 27.24
N LEU A 963 -12.17 27.71 27.09
CA LEU A 963 -10.82 27.13 27.00
C LEU A 963 -10.32 26.82 28.43
N PRO A 964 -9.52 25.76 28.61
CA PRO A 964 -8.08 25.98 28.74
C PRO A 964 -7.28 25.58 27.51
#